data_AF-A0A2B4R4F9-F1
#
_entry.id   AF-A0A2B4R4F9-F1
#
_cell.length_a   1.000
_cell.length_b   1.000
_cell.length_c   1.000
_cell.angle_alpha   90.00
_cell.angle_beta   90.00
_cell.angle_gamma   90.00
#
_symmetry.space_group_name_H-M   'P 1'
#
loop_
_entity.id
_entity.type
_entity.pdbx_description
1 polymer ?
#
loop_
_entity_poly.entity_id
_entity_poly.type
_entity_poly.pdbx_seq_one_letter_code
_entity_poly.pdbx_strand_id
1 'polypeptide(L)'
;MLARDLRPSRLQALKRVAVDFVRRRPNDRIGIVVYAGESFTKTPVTSDKDIIVRSILEINYGEIEDGTAIGMGLGASVNRLKNSRAKSKVIILLTDGVNNTGFIDPNTATQLAKDLGIKVYTIAIGTNGMAAFPYAKDSNGKLLFRKQRVEIDEKLLEEIANQTGGFYFRATDNQKLQEIYNEIDQLETSKIEEFKYYNYRGYLRKKHLQKKINKDLLAQLAPNYSAFKPLLKISFLLLGFAFLVVALANPKMGFKLQTVKKKGVNVVFALDVSRSMLAQDIAPNRLEKAKQIISKTIENLGSDRVGLIVYAGTAYPLLPITTDHAAAQMFLNEANPEMVSSQGTAIDEAIKLSTKYFDDATANRFLVLLSDGEDHGRASTQAFAKILKEQKIKLFTIGIGTQKGGPIPMEKNGATVYKKDRKGTVVITHRNDETLQKICAATGGKHLEGNITKNAVTTLSKTIANAQKNIFETKQFSDYKDQYGWFVGLALLFFLLEMMMFSGKTKWIQKLNLFKGKNVAIWLVFCTLCSHFVSAQTAQPTPEKIKTSPSKMRKARKFIREGNALYQQKKYEDAAVAYQKALDAVPNYRKALSNLASTRYQQKLLPQAMAGYQQSLKTAEKPIEKADDFHNLGNSLLAQKQYEKAVAFYKKSLINRPTDEETRYNLAYAQSMIKKKKNKGGGGGKNKKNQKKNQKKKGQNKKKNQKKNQKKNPQKNKQDQSKNKQQKQPPPKRKLTPQQRKRLLQALKNQERNTRKKVKAQKAKKKGSFVIEPATIKFKGKSVKSNPIKIEVLPASALPQDPDDPYYKASKAVFMKTRISKQKPYVGEGIYVEYVLYFRYPISNYNLQKMPKYVGFWNQQIAIKDIKVTQAEYNGEQYNTAVMAKSILVPQRAGRLEVDPMSFDVVVGIGTGQYDWFGNPVTKNVSLQVESKKRFVLVNELPLQGKPSDFNGAVGDFKLRLKTDANTVKTYESLQVKVTVSGVGNLGQIAMPKLQVPPSLELYKPERKENFKISRGVLLFPLTVLVARIVGLRKKDTPQNRSKNADALARKYLNTARKKINEKGAFYEALEKGLYNYIKAKLRVDIADINKENIQEMFEKKGVSKTLTDDFIALLAACDLARYTPVNEEATAKHYDTAKDLIAKLNGYF
;
A
#
# COMPACT_ATOMS: atom_id res chain seq x y z
N MET A 1 13.00 25.13 -37.05
CA MET A 1 12.12 23.99 -37.43
C MET A 1 10.73 24.36 -38.01
N LEU A 2 10.28 25.63 -38.03
CA LEU A 2 8.92 25.98 -38.51
C LEU A 2 8.83 26.45 -39.98
N ALA A 3 9.94 26.49 -40.72
CA ALA A 3 9.95 26.91 -42.12
C ALA A 3 9.13 25.97 -43.04
N ARG A 4 8.70 26.50 -44.19
CA ARG A 4 7.80 25.85 -45.17
C ARG A 4 8.43 25.52 -46.53
N ASP A 5 9.75 25.48 -46.59
CA ASP A 5 10.50 24.87 -47.70
C ASP A 5 10.17 23.36 -47.83
N LEU A 6 10.12 22.64 -46.71
CA LEU A 6 9.48 21.32 -46.62
C LEU A 6 7.99 21.47 -46.27
N ARG A 7 7.12 20.63 -46.87
CA ARG A 7 5.65 20.74 -46.72
C ARG A 7 5.09 19.68 -45.75
N PRO A 8 4.19 20.03 -44.81
CA PRO A 8 3.59 21.35 -44.57
C PRO A 8 4.45 22.28 -43.68
N SER A 9 5.49 21.75 -43.05
CA SER A 9 6.64 22.47 -42.47
C SER A 9 7.78 21.47 -42.23
N ARG A 10 9.03 21.93 -42.05
CA ARG A 10 10.20 21.07 -41.73
C ARG A 10 9.90 20.06 -40.61
N LEU A 11 9.40 20.54 -39.46
CA LEU A 11 9.04 19.68 -38.32
C LEU A 11 7.97 18.63 -38.66
N GLN A 12 6.94 19.00 -39.44
CA GLN A 12 5.83 18.10 -39.75
C GLN A 12 6.17 17.09 -40.87
N ALA A 13 7.07 17.45 -41.78
CA ALA A 13 7.67 16.50 -42.72
C ALA A 13 8.55 15.48 -41.97
N LEU A 14 9.44 15.96 -41.10
CA LEU A 14 10.30 15.12 -40.26
C LEU A 14 9.51 14.14 -39.40
N LYS A 15 8.45 14.58 -38.69
CA LYS A 15 7.61 13.70 -37.87
C LYS A 15 7.07 12.49 -38.66
N ARG A 16 6.68 12.67 -39.92
CA ARG A 16 6.13 11.59 -40.76
C ARG A 16 7.21 10.56 -41.08
N VAL A 17 8.33 11.00 -41.65
CA VAL A 17 9.45 10.13 -42.02
C VAL A 17 10.02 9.40 -40.80
N ALA A 18 10.17 10.10 -39.66
CA ALA A 18 10.66 9.50 -38.42
C ALA A 18 9.69 8.45 -37.82
N VAL A 19 8.37 8.66 -37.92
CA VAL A 19 7.37 7.65 -37.50
C VAL A 19 7.46 6.38 -38.35
N ASP A 20 7.62 6.51 -39.67
CA ASP A 20 7.68 5.34 -40.54
C ASP A 20 9.03 4.62 -40.46
N PHE A 21 10.15 5.34 -40.25
CA PHE A 21 11.44 4.75 -39.89
C PHE A 21 11.36 3.93 -38.58
N VAL A 22 10.76 4.49 -37.52
CA VAL A 22 10.55 3.78 -36.25
C VAL A 22 9.70 2.51 -36.44
N ARG A 23 8.70 2.55 -37.31
CA ARG A 23 7.83 1.39 -37.62
C ARG A 23 8.54 0.27 -38.38
N ARG A 24 9.46 0.60 -39.30
CA ARG A 24 10.24 -0.39 -40.08
C ARG A 24 11.25 -1.16 -39.21
N ARG A 25 11.66 -0.60 -38.07
CA ARG A 25 12.64 -1.17 -37.14
C ARG A 25 11.98 -1.74 -35.87
N PRO A 26 11.22 -2.86 -35.92
CA PRO A 26 10.46 -3.37 -34.76
C PRO A 26 11.34 -3.84 -33.59
N ASN A 27 12.54 -4.35 -33.88
CA ASN A 27 13.42 -4.97 -32.88
C ASN A 27 14.35 -3.97 -32.15
N ASP A 28 14.55 -2.79 -32.73
CA ASP A 28 15.49 -1.79 -32.21
C ASP A 28 14.98 -1.14 -30.92
N ARG A 29 15.91 -0.71 -30.05
CA ARG A 29 15.57 0.11 -28.89
C ARG A 29 15.90 1.57 -29.19
N ILE A 30 14.88 2.41 -29.28
CA ILE A 30 14.97 3.80 -29.75
C ILE A 30 14.55 4.73 -28.60
N GLY A 31 15.22 5.87 -28.46
CA GLY A 31 14.86 6.95 -27.55
C GLY A 31 14.77 8.28 -28.31
N ILE A 32 14.18 9.29 -27.68
CA ILE A 32 13.99 10.62 -28.27
C ILE A 32 14.55 11.67 -27.31
N VAL A 33 15.47 12.48 -27.84
CA VAL A 33 15.91 13.76 -27.24
C VAL A 33 15.39 14.87 -28.15
N VAL A 34 14.88 15.94 -27.55
CA VAL A 34 14.44 17.16 -28.24
C VAL A 34 15.29 18.31 -27.72
N TYR A 35 15.71 19.21 -28.60
CA TYR A 35 16.54 20.35 -28.24
C TYR A 35 16.16 21.59 -29.07
N ALA A 36 16.39 22.75 -28.48
CA ALA A 36 16.36 24.08 -29.08
C ALA A 36 17.40 24.92 -28.32
N GLY A 37 17.02 25.94 -27.54
CA GLY A 37 17.93 26.62 -26.60
C GLY A 37 18.46 25.68 -25.50
N GLU A 38 17.60 24.82 -24.97
CA GLU A 38 17.96 23.73 -24.04
C GLU A 38 17.79 22.34 -24.69
N SER A 39 18.06 21.26 -23.95
CA SER A 39 17.79 19.89 -24.42
C SER A 39 17.19 19.00 -23.33
N PHE A 40 16.20 18.16 -23.68
CA PHE A 40 15.60 17.19 -22.77
C PHE A 40 15.24 15.86 -23.45
N THR A 41 15.09 14.80 -22.66
CA THR A 41 14.74 13.46 -23.14
C THR A 41 13.23 13.27 -23.15
N LYS A 42 12.57 13.49 -24.30
CA LYS A 42 11.11 13.25 -24.49
C LYS A 42 10.74 11.77 -24.34
N THR A 43 11.64 10.82 -24.67
CA THR A 43 11.41 9.38 -24.43
C THR A 43 12.72 8.65 -24.14
N PRO A 44 12.84 7.88 -23.04
CA PRO A 44 14.01 7.04 -22.79
C PRO A 44 14.08 5.87 -23.77
N VAL A 45 15.28 5.33 -23.99
CA VAL A 45 15.54 4.23 -24.94
C VAL A 45 14.68 3.00 -24.61
N THR A 46 13.70 2.69 -25.48
CA THR A 46 12.69 1.65 -25.29
C THR A 46 12.48 0.82 -26.56
N SER A 47 11.97 -0.40 -26.42
CA SER A 47 11.48 -1.22 -27.55
C SER A 47 10.00 -0.93 -27.89
N ASP A 48 9.28 -0.20 -27.06
CA ASP A 48 7.85 0.10 -27.24
C ASP A 48 7.64 1.15 -28.34
N LYS A 49 7.22 0.68 -29.52
CA LYS A 49 7.05 1.51 -30.72
C LYS A 49 5.85 2.46 -30.63
N ASP A 50 4.78 2.07 -29.94
CA ASP A 50 3.59 2.91 -29.81
C ASP A 50 3.88 4.12 -28.90
N ILE A 51 4.67 3.94 -27.83
CA ILE A 51 5.19 5.05 -27.03
C ILE A 51 6.09 5.96 -27.86
N ILE A 52 7.03 5.41 -28.65
CA ILE A 52 7.94 6.23 -29.49
C ILE A 52 7.15 7.03 -30.55
N VAL A 53 6.27 6.37 -31.31
CA VAL A 53 5.44 7.01 -32.36
C VAL A 53 4.55 8.09 -31.76
N ARG A 54 3.90 7.81 -30.63
CA ARG A 54 3.10 8.81 -29.90
C ARG A 54 3.94 10.02 -29.49
N SER A 55 5.10 9.78 -28.88
CA SER A 55 6.00 10.86 -28.47
C SER A 55 6.48 11.72 -29.64
N ILE A 56 6.77 11.15 -30.82
CA ILE A 56 7.11 11.93 -32.03
C ILE A 56 5.94 12.83 -32.43
N LEU A 57 4.72 12.29 -32.46
CA LEU A 57 3.52 13.05 -32.81
C LEU A 57 3.24 14.18 -31.80
N GLU A 58 3.55 13.98 -30.52
CA GLU A 58 3.33 14.95 -29.42
C GLU A 58 4.41 16.05 -29.28
N ILE A 59 5.45 16.13 -30.13
CA ILE A 59 6.46 17.23 -30.08
C ILE A 59 5.91 18.50 -30.71
N ASN A 60 5.68 19.57 -29.95
CA ASN A 60 5.20 20.85 -30.47
C ASN A 60 6.27 21.95 -30.41
N TYR A 61 6.03 23.04 -31.16
CA TYR A 61 6.87 24.23 -31.10
C TYR A 61 6.54 25.04 -29.84
N GLY A 62 7.55 25.70 -29.25
CA GLY A 62 7.39 26.42 -27.97
C GLY A 62 7.35 25.54 -26.72
N GLU A 63 7.79 24.27 -26.80
CA GLU A 63 8.05 23.43 -25.61
C GLU A 63 9.41 23.73 -24.94
N ILE A 64 10.29 24.47 -25.62
CA ILE A 64 11.65 24.85 -25.21
C ILE A 64 11.87 26.31 -25.64
N GLU A 65 12.75 27.05 -24.96
CA GLU A 65 13.22 28.37 -25.41
C GLU A 65 13.85 28.31 -26.81
N ASP A 66 13.65 29.36 -27.60
CA ASP A 66 14.14 29.44 -28.98
C ASP A 66 15.68 29.55 -29.03
N GLY A 67 16.29 28.78 -29.93
CA GLY A 67 17.74 28.66 -30.08
C GLY A 67 18.11 27.29 -30.65
N THR A 68 19.41 27.07 -30.84
CA THR A 68 19.95 25.83 -31.41
C THR A 68 21.23 25.43 -30.66
N ALA A 69 21.09 24.59 -29.65
CA ALA A 69 22.18 24.05 -28.83
C ALA A 69 22.53 22.60 -29.23
N ILE A 70 23.26 22.45 -30.35
CA ILE A 70 23.62 21.16 -30.94
C ILE A 70 24.45 20.32 -29.95
N GLY A 71 25.45 20.92 -29.30
CA GLY A 71 26.29 20.22 -28.31
C GLY A 71 25.51 19.75 -27.07
N MET A 72 24.49 20.50 -26.63
CA MET A 72 23.58 20.06 -25.56
C MET A 72 22.73 18.86 -26.01
N GLY A 73 22.11 18.94 -27.20
CA GLY A 73 21.29 17.85 -27.75
C GLY A 73 22.10 16.55 -28.00
N LEU A 74 23.32 16.69 -28.51
CA LEU A 74 24.25 15.57 -28.71
C LEU A 74 24.72 15.00 -27.36
N GLY A 75 25.18 15.84 -26.43
CA GLY A 75 25.63 15.43 -25.10
C GLY A 75 24.53 14.74 -24.28
N ALA A 76 23.30 15.23 -24.34
CA ALA A 76 22.13 14.57 -23.73
C ALA A 76 21.88 13.18 -24.34
N SER A 77 22.04 13.02 -25.66
CA SER A 77 21.87 11.76 -26.37
C SER A 77 22.98 10.74 -26.03
N VAL A 78 24.25 11.18 -26.04
CA VAL A 78 25.41 10.40 -25.58
C VAL A 78 25.21 9.91 -24.14
N ASN A 79 24.72 10.78 -23.25
CA ASN A 79 24.46 10.45 -21.86
C ASN A 79 23.37 9.35 -21.68
N ARG A 80 22.46 9.17 -22.64
CA ARG A 80 21.50 8.04 -22.66
C ARG A 80 22.10 6.75 -23.20
N LEU A 81 23.05 6.82 -24.13
CA LEU A 81 23.65 5.65 -24.76
C LEU A 81 24.90 5.11 -24.04
N LYS A 82 25.60 5.92 -23.23
CA LYS A 82 26.87 5.52 -22.57
C LYS A 82 26.80 4.20 -21.79
N ASN A 83 25.68 3.93 -21.13
CA ASN A 83 25.45 2.71 -20.34
C ASN A 83 24.82 1.55 -21.14
N SER A 84 24.65 1.68 -22.45
CA SER A 84 24.02 0.65 -23.29
C SER A 84 24.97 -0.51 -23.58
N ARG A 85 24.48 -1.74 -23.38
CA ARG A 85 25.17 -3.00 -23.74
C ARG A 85 24.90 -3.45 -25.19
N ALA A 86 24.43 -2.56 -26.06
CA ALA A 86 24.24 -2.87 -27.47
C ALA A 86 25.58 -2.94 -28.22
N LYS A 87 25.68 -3.80 -29.24
CA LYS A 87 26.89 -3.91 -30.07
C LYS A 87 27.11 -2.67 -30.95
N SER A 88 26.07 -2.19 -31.61
CA SER A 88 26.04 -0.86 -32.24
C SER A 88 25.33 0.14 -31.32
N LYS A 89 25.75 1.41 -31.40
CA LYS A 89 25.14 2.56 -30.73
C LYS A 89 25.12 3.70 -31.74
N VAL A 90 23.93 4.23 -32.02
CA VAL A 90 23.71 5.21 -33.08
C VAL A 90 22.92 6.40 -32.53
N ILE A 91 23.34 7.60 -32.92
CA ILE A 91 22.58 8.85 -32.79
C ILE A 91 22.24 9.32 -34.20
N ILE A 92 21.01 9.75 -34.42
CA ILE A 92 20.60 10.50 -35.61
C ILE A 92 20.31 11.92 -35.15
N LEU A 93 21.24 12.83 -35.42
CA LEU A 93 21.20 14.23 -35.05
C LEU A 93 20.57 15.03 -36.19
N LEU A 94 19.50 15.76 -35.90
CA LEU A 94 18.73 16.53 -36.87
C LEU A 94 18.76 18.02 -36.49
N THR A 95 19.09 18.89 -37.44
CA THR A 95 19.03 20.35 -37.26
C THR A 95 18.49 21.05 -38.50
N ASP A 96 18.01 22.29 -38.33
CA ASP A 96 17.64 23.19 -39.42
C ASP A 96 18.21 24.61 -39.24
N GLY A 97 19.27 24.74 -38.44
CA GLY A 97 20.00 25.99 -38.16
C GLY A 97 21.41 25.78 -37.57
N VAL A 98 22.15 26.88 -37.44
CA VAL A 98 23.52 26.97 -36.88
C VAL A 98 23.52 26.87 -35.35
N ASN A 99 24.56 26.28 -34.74
CA ASN A 99 24.72 26.23 -33.29
C ASN A 99 24.97 27.63 -32.70
N ASN A 100 24.02 28.18 -31.92
CA ASN A 100 24.08 29.58 -31.46
C ASN A 100 23.91 29.76 -29.94
N THR A 101 23.75 28.69 -29.16
CA THR A 101 23.57 28.74 -27.71
C THR A 101 23.89 27.39 -27.04
N GLY A 102 23.79 27.32 -25.71
CA GLY A 102 24.06 26.14 -24.90
C GLY A 102 25.47 26.08 -24.30
N PHE A 103 25.58 25.43 -23.13
CA PHE A 103 26.82 25.40 -22.32
C PHE A 103 27.77 24.23 -22.66
N ILE A 104 27.39 23.36 -23.60
CA ILE A 104 28.23 22.26 -24.09
C ILE A 104 28.57 22.56 -25.55
N ASP A 105 29.86 22.73 -25.82
CA ASP A 105 30.42 22.85 -27.16
C ASP A 105 30.14 21.57 -27.99
N PRO A 106 29.72 21.69 -29.27
CA PRO A 106 29.50 20.54 -30.15
C PRO A 106 30.69 19.60 -30.27
N ASN A 107 31.92 20.10 -30.41
CA ASN A 107 33.11 19.26 -30.61
C ASN A 107 33.44 18.43 -29.37
N THR A 108 33.24 19.01 -28.18
CA THR A 108 33.33 18.32 -26.89
C THR A 108 32.31 17.18 -26.80
N ALA A 109 31.08 17.38 -27.28
CA ALA A 109 30.05 16.34 -27.33
C ALA A 109 30.37 15.24 -28.38
N THR A 110 31.00 15.61 -29.50
CA THR A 110 31.46 14.70 -30.56
C THR A 110 32.59 13.79 -30.08
N GLN A 111 33.61 14.33 -29.43
CA GLN A 111 34.71 13.52 -28.86
C GLN A 111 34.17 12.54 -27.81
N LEU A 112 33.24 12.96 -26.96
CA LEU A 112 32.56 12.06 -26.02
C LEU A 112 31.71 10.96 -26.69
N ALA A 113 31.14 11.21 -27.87
CA ALA A 113 30.46 10.18 -28.65
C ALA A 113 31.46 9.16 -29.23
N LYS A 114 32.57 9.66 -29.80
CA LYS A 114 33.69 8.89 -30.36
C LYS A 114 34.32 7.96 -29.32
N ASP A 115 34.71 8.50 -28.16
CA ASP A 115 35.32 7.76 -27.05
C ASP A 115 34.43 6.63 -26.49
N LEU A 116 33.10 6.76 -26.64
CA LEU A 116 32.12 5.78 -26.18
C LEU A 116 31.68 4.79 -27.28
N GLY A 117 32.25 4.88 -28.48
CA GLY A 117 31.90 4.04 -29.63
C GLY A 117 30.45 4.26 -30.08
N ILE A 118 30.05 5.53 -30.24
CA ILE A 118 28.71 5.94 -30.67
C ILE A 118 28.85 6.68 -32.01
N LYS A 119 28.31 6.11 -33.09
CA LYS A 119 28.22 6.79 -34.39
C LYS A 119 27.17 7.89 -34.34
N VAL A 120 27.44 9.03 -34.96
CA VAL A 120 26.48 10.13 -35.12
C VAL A 120 26.23 10.35 -36.61
N TYR A 121 25.03 10.05 -37.08
CA TYR A 121 24.57 10.48 -38.41
C TYR A 121 23.97 11.87 -38.27
N THR A 122 24.35 12.80 -39.15
CA THR A 122 23.90 14.19 -39.09
C THR A 122 23.02 14.52 -40.29
N ILE A 123 21.86 15.11 -40.04
CA ILE A 123 20.87 15.45 -41.07
C ILE A 123 20.56 16.95 -40.98
N ALA A 124 21.03 17.71 -41.97
CA ALA A 124 20.62 19.09 -42.20
C ALA A 124 19.29 19.11 -42.94
N ILE A 125 18.29 19.83 -42.41
CA ILE A 125 16.94 19.90 -42.98
C ILE A 125 16.65 21.29 -43.55
N GLY A 126 16.36 21.33 -44.85
CA GLY A 126 15.85 22.51 -45.57
C GLY A 126 16.86 23.13 -46.53
N THR A 127 16.50 24.28 -47.10
CA THR A 127 17.34 25.06 -48.01
C THR A 127 18.15 26.13 -47.27
N ASN A 128 19.32 26.47 -47.82
CA ASN A 128 20.04 27.70 -47.49
C ASN A 128 19.43 28.84 -48.31
N GLY A 129 19.36 30.05 -47.77
CA GLY A 129 18.78 31.23 -48.44
C GLY A 129 17.38 31.59 -47.93
N MET A 130 16.50 32.08 -48.80
CA MET A 130 15.22 32.70 -48.39
C MET A 130 14.08 31.69 -48.26
N ALA A 131 13.78 31.26 -47.03
CA ALA A 131 12.66 30.36 -46.72
C ALA A 131 11.46 31.13 -46.14
N ALA A 132 10.25 30.59 -46.29
CA ALA A 132 9.05 31.14 -45.66
C ALA A 132 9.02 30.76 -44.16
N PHE A 133 9.26 31.74 -43.29
CA PHE A 133 9.41 31.59 -41.84
C PHE A 133 8.29 32.38 -41.11
N PRO A 134 7.70 31.85 -40.01
CA PRO A 134 6.68 32.57 -39.26
C PRO A 134 7.27 33.75 -38.49
N TYR A 135 6.61 34.91 -38.53
CA TYR A 135 7.07 36.13 -37.83
C TYR A 135 6.04 36.75 -36.89
N ALA A 136 4.76 36.41 -37.05
CA ALA A 136 3.66 36.91 -36.23
C ALA A 136 2.50 35.89 -36.19
N LYS A 137 1.49 36.18 -35.38
CA LYS A 137 0.17 35.54 -35.43
C LYS A 137 -0.86 36.61 -35.79
N ASP A 138 -1.87 36.27 -36.58
CA ASP A 138 -3.04 37.13 -36.76
C ASP A 138 -3.95 37.10 -35.51
N SER A 139 -5.01 37.92 -35.52
CA SER A 139 -6.02 37.99 -34.46
C SER A 139 -6.78 36.67 -34.23
N ASN A 140 -6.73 35.73 -35.18
CA ASN A 140 -7.29 34.39 -35.08
C ASN A 140 -6.25 33.34 -34.62
N GLY A 141 -5.04 33.77 -34.25
CA GLY A 141 -3.93 32.92 -33.79
C GLY A 141 -3.17 32.18 -34.90
N LYS A 142 -3.49 32.43 -36.17
CA LYS A 142 -2.88 31.77 -37.34
C LYS A 142 -1.52 32.39 -37.62
N LEU A 143 -0.51 31.55 -37.84
CA LEU A 143 0.86 32.01 -38.11
C LEU A 143 0.94 32.77 -39.45
N LEU A 144 1.48 33.99 -39.40
CA LEU A 144 1.83 34.82 -40.56
C LEU A 144 3.29 34.57 -40.93
N PHE A 145 3.56 34.43 -42.24
CA PHE A 145 4.87 34.04 -42.76
C PHE A 145 5.48 35.15 -43.62
N ARG A 146 6.80 35.35 -43.51
CA ARG A 146 7.61 36.21 -44.38
C ARG A 146 8.74 35.39 -44.99
N LYS A 147 9.33 35.86 -46.11
CA LYS A 147 10.62 35.32 -46.55
C LYS A 147 11.71 35.81 -45.59
N GLN A 148 12.47 34.90 -45.03
CA GLN A 148 13.59 35.19 -44.12
C GLN A 148 14.80 34.34 -44.53
N ARG A 149 16.00 34.88 -44.39
CA ARG A 149 17.25 34.15 -44.63
C ARG A 149 17.41 33.07 -43.56
N VAL A 150 17.70 31.85 -43.99
CA VAL A 150 17.96 30.68 -43.15
C VAL A 150 19.24 30.02 -43.62
N GLU A 151 20.07 29.60 -42.67
CA GLU A 151 21.41 29.09 -42.88
C GLU A 151 21.63 27.89 -41.96
N ILE A 152 22.42 26.92 -42.41
CA ILE A 152 22.73 25.69 -41.67
C ILE A 152 24.24 25.48 -41.73
N ASP A 153 24.83 25.11 -40.59
CA ASP A 153 26.26 24.86 -40.48
C ASP A 153 26.59 23.44 -40.96
N GLU A 154 26.80 23.30 -42.27
CA GLU A 154 27.06 22.00 -42.90
C GLU A 154 28.43 21.44 -42.50
N LYS A 155 29.44 22.32 -42.38
CA LYS A 155 30.80 21.94 -41.98
C LYS A 155 30.81 21.31 -40.59
N LEU A 156 30.14 21.92 -39.62
CA LEU A 156 30.04 21.35 -38.28
C LEU A 156 29.33 19.99 -38.28
N LEU A 157 28.31 19.82 -39.12
CA LEU A 157 27.57 18.55 -39.22
C LEU A 157 28.39 17.44 -39.91
N GLU A 158 29.20 17.80 -40.91
CA GLU A 158 30.18 16.93 -41.54
C GLU A 158 31.28 16.52 -40.54
N GLU A 159 31.83 17.47 -39.78
CA GLU A 159 32.82 17.20 -38.73
C GLU A 159 32.28 16.25 -37.65
N ILE A 160 31.07 16.47 -37.14
CA ILE A 160 30.41 15.60 -36.16
C ILE A 160 30.26 14.15 -36.69
N ALA A 161 29.84 14.00 -37.95
CA ALA A 161 29.68 12.68 -38.57
C ALA A 161 31.02 11.98 -38.80
N ASN A 162 31.94 12.66 -39.49
CA ASN A 162 33.24 12.12 -39.88
C ASN A 162 34.09 11.73 -38.66
N GLN A 163 34.09 12.54 -37.60
CA GLN A 163 34.84 12.23 -36.37
C GLN A 163 34.29 11.01 -35.61
N THR A 164 33.01 10.66 -35.79
CA THR A 164 32.34 9.56 -35.06
C THR A 164 32.10 8.31 -35.92
N GLY A 165 32.44 8.34 -37.21
CA GLY A 165 32.20 7.22 -38.14
C GLY A 165 30.74 7.05 -38.55
N GLY A 166 29.98 8.15 -38.55
CA GLY A 166 28.68 8.28 -39.24
C GLY A 166 28.83 8.99 -40.59
N PHE A 167 27.70 9.29 -41.22
CA PHE A 167 27.62 10.10 -42.45
C PHE A 167 26.77 11.36 -42.25
N TYR A 168 27.11 12.39 -43.01
CA TYR A 168 26.32 13.62 -43.16
C TYR A 168 25.32 13.48 -44.32
N PHE A 169 24.14 14.06 -44.15
CA PHE A 169 23.07 14.05 -45.13
C PHE A 169 22.36 15.41 -45.23
N ARG A 170 22.02 15.85 -46.45
CA ARG A 170 21.31 17.11 -46.69
C ARG A 170 19.91 16.90 -47.29
N ALA A 171 18.88 17.12 -46.48
CA ALA A 171 17.48 17.01 -46.88
C ALA A 171 16.90 18.36 -47.34
N THR A 172 17.01 18.68 -48.64
CA THR A 172 16.44 19.92 -49.21
C THR A 172 14.91 19.93 -49.31
N ASP A 173 14.29 18.76 -49.29
CA ASP A 173 12.88 18.53 -49.64
C ASP A 173 12.36 17.24 -48.99
N ASN A 174 11.05 16.99 -49.14
CA ASN A 174 10.39 15.83 -48.54
C ASN A 174 10.86 14.48 -49.14
N GLN A 175 11.31 14.44 -50.39
CA GLN A 175 11.68 13.18 -51.05
C GLN A 175 13.08 12.76 -50.60
N LYS A 176 14.07 13.66 -50.67
CA LYS A 176 15.42 13.41 -50.15
C LYS A 176 15.41 13.07 -48.67
N LEU A 177 14.56 13.72 -47.87
CA LEU A 177 14.40 13.35 -46.45
C LEU A 177 13.96 11.89 -46.30
N GLN A 178 13.07 11.39 -47.16
CA GLN A 178 12.65 9.98 -47.14
C GLN A 178 13.76 9.03 -47.66
N GLU A 179 14.52 9.44 -48.66
CA GLU A 179 15.66 8.69 -49.23
C GLU A 179 16.78 8.52 -48.20
N ILE A 180 17.21 9.61 -47.55
CA ILE A 180 18.20 9.61 -46.46
C ILE A 180 17.80 8.64 -45.34
N TYR A 181 16.52 8.66 -44.93
CA TYR A 181 16.02 7.73 -43.91
C TYR A 181 15.88 6.28 -44.41
N ASN A 182 15.84 6.03 -45.72
CA ASN A 182 15.95 4.68 -46.30
C ASN A 182 17.41 4.19 -46.31
N GLU A 183 18.37 5.07 -46.57
CA GLU A 183 19.80 4.76 -46.61
C GLU A 183 20.34 4.44 -45.20
N ILE A 184 20.01 5.28 -44.21
CA ILE A 184 20.27 5.02 -42.78
C ILE A 184 19.59 3.71 -42.32
N ASP A 185 18.50 3.29 -42.96
CA ASP A 185 17.85 2.01 -42.65
C ASP A 185 18.76 0.81 -43.00
N GLN A 186 19.49 0.88 -44.12
CA GLN A 186 20.37 -0.19 -44.62
C GLN A 186 21.70 -0.27 -43.84
N LEU A 187 22.32 0.88 -43.56
CA LEU A 187 23.69 1.01 -43.04
C LEU A 187 23.94 0.39 -41.66
N GLU A 188 22.88 0.22 -40.86
CA GLU A 188 22.96 -0.26 -39.47
C GLU A 188 22.02 -1.46 -39.23
N THR A 189 21.85 -2.31 -40.24
CA THR A 189 21.14 -3.59 -40.09
C THR A 189 22.03 -4.65 -39.41
N SER A 190 21.39 -5.56 -38.65
CA SER A 190 22.02 -6.80 -38.21
C SER A 190 21.11 -7.97 -38.57
N LYS A 191 21.67 -9.04 -39.16
CA LYS A 191 20.91 -10.23 -39.54
C LYS A 191 20.37 -10.92 -38.28
N ILE A 192 19.05 -11.02 -38.18
CA ILE A 192 18.32 -11.76 -37.17
C ILE A 192 17.27 -12.60 -37.91
N GLU A 193 17.29 -13.91 -37.69
CA GLU A 193 16.30 -14.82 -38.27
C GLU A 193 14.98 -14.74 -37.50
N GLU A 194 13.87 -14.52 -38.20
CA GLU A 194 12.54 -14.34 -37.61
C GLU A 194 11.53 -15.33 -38.21
N PHE A 195 11.00 -16.23 -37.39
CA PHE A 195 9.93 -17.15 -37.77
C PHE A 195 8.56 -16.42 -37.84
N LYS A 196 8.30 -15.70 -38.94
CA LYS A 196 7.00 -15.08 -39.20
C LYS A 196 5.93 -16.11 -39.60
N TYR A 197 4.99 -16.37 -38.69
CA TYR A 197 3.80 -17.21 -38.98
C TYR A 197 2.73 -16.43 -39.78
N TYR A 198 2.62 -16.73 -41.08
CA TYR A 198 1.50 -16.26 -41.90
C TYR A 198 0.17 -16.87 -41.44
N ASN A 199 -0.80 -16.04 -41.05
CA ASN A 199 -2.07 -16.49 -40.48
C ASN A 199 -3.08 -16.89 -41.58
N TYR A 200 -2.85 -18.05 -42.20
CA TYR A 200 -3.64 -18.62 -43.31
C TYR A 200 -5.12 -18.95 -42.98
N ARG A 201 -5.62 -18.56 -41.80
CA ARG A 201 -6.96 -18.90 -41.27
C ARG A 201 -8.08 -17.95 -41.70
N GLY A 202 -7.78 -16.84 -42.38
CA GLY A 202 -8.80 -15.96 -42.94
C GLY A 202 -9.55 -16.59 -44.12
N TYR A 203 -8.79 -17.08 -45.11
CA TYR A 203 -9.30 -17.55 -46.40
C TYR A 203 -10.17 -18.81 -46.28
N LEU A 204 -9.64 -19.88 -45.66
CA LEU A 204 -10.34 -21.16 -45.49
C LEU A 204 -11.65 -21.04 -44.69
N ARG A 205 -11.74 -20.09 -43.77
CA ARG A 205 -12.91 -19.91 -42.89
C ARG A 205 -14.15 -19.42 -43.65
N LYS A 206 -13.98 -18.72 -44.78
CA LYS A 206 -15.10 -18.30 -45.65
C LYS A 206 -15.65 -19.50 -46.45
N LYS A 207 -14.79 -20.44 -46.87
CA LYS A 207 -15.17 -21.65 -47.64
C LYS A 207 -15.86 -22.72 -46.77
N HIS A 208 -15.47 -22.87 -45.50
CA HIS A 208 -16.09 -23.83 -44.57
C HIS A 208 -17.46 -23.39 -44.01
N LEU A 209 -17.88 -22.14 -44.19
CA LEU A 209 -19.21 -21.67 -43.77
C LEU A 209 -20.35 -22.05 -44.74
N GLN A 210 -20.04 -22.65 -45.91
CA GLN A 210 -21.02 -22.88 -46.99
C GLN A 210 -21.60 -24.30 -47.10
N LYS A 211 -21.14 -25.31 -46.33
CA LYS A 211 -21.76 -26.65 -46.37
C LYS A 211 -22.20 -27.15 -44.99
N LYS A 212 -23.51 -27.35 -44.84
CA LYS A 212 -24.12 -28.17 -43.79
C LYS A 212 -23.55 -29.59 -43.91
N ILE A 213 -22.69 -30.01 -43.00
CA ILE A 213 -22.25 -31.41 -42.94
C ILE A 213 -23.40 -32.22 -42.33
N ASN A 214 -24.07 -33.02 -43.15
CA ASN A 214 -25.10 -33.93 -42.68
C ASN A 214 -24.46 -35.06 -41.87
N LYS A 215 -25.05 -35.47 -40.75
CA LYS A 215 -24.41 -36.42 -39.81
C LYS A 215 -24.15 -37.78 -40.44
N ASP A 216 -25.04 -38.21 -41.32
CA ASP A 216 -25.10 -39.58 -41.84
C ASP A 216 -24.03 -39.81 -42.91
N LEU A 217 -23.72 -38.77 -43.70
CA LEU A 217 -22.60 -38.78 -44.65
C LEU A 217 -21.24 -38.95 -43.95
N LEU A 218 -21.08 -38.37 -42.75
CA LEU A 218 -19.88 -38.54 -41.94
C LEU A 218 -19.76 -39.97 -41.37
N ALA A 219 -20.90 -40.63 -41.11
CA ALA A 219 -20.91 -42.02 -40.64
C ALA A 219 -20.50 -43.01 -41.74
N GLN A 220 -20.92 -42.75 -42.99
CA GLN A 220 -20.51 -43.54 -44.17
C GLN A 220 -19.04 -43.32 -44.53
N LEU A 221 -18.58 -42.06 -44.62
CA LEU A 221 -17.22 -41.74 -45.08
C LEU A 221 -16.11 -42.02 -44.05
N ALA A 222 -16.45 -42.08 -42.75
CA ALA A 222 -15.44 -42.25 -41.69
C ALA A 222 -15.95 -43.09 -40.49
N PRO A 223 -16.37 -44.36 -40.70
CA PRO A 223 -17.00 -45.18 -39.66
C PRO A 223 -16.12 -45.42 -38.43
N ASN A 224 -14.78 -45.35 -38.57
CA ASN A 224 -13.83 -45.49 -37.48
C ASN A 224 -13.43 -44.18 -36.78
N TYR A 225 -14.01 -43.03 -37.14
CA TYR A 225 -13.71 -41.74 -36.53
C TYR A 225 -14.26 -41.61 -35.10
N SER A 226 -13.47 -41.08 -34.16
CA SER A 226 -13.93 -40.77 -32.80
C SER A 226 -14.31 -39.29 -32.70
N ALA A 227 -15.54 -38.97 -32.29
CA ALA A 227 -15.94 -37.58 -32.04
C ALA A 227 -15.28 -36.94 -30.80
N PHE A 228 -14.82 -37.76 -29.83
CA PHE A 228 -14.26 -37.29 -28.56
C PHE A 228 -12.75 -37.02 -28.63
N LYS A 229 -11.98 -37.87 -29.33
CA LYS A 229 -10.52 -37.73 -29.39
C LYS A 229 -10.00 -36.41 -30.01
N PRO A 230 -10.59 -35.86 -31.09
CA PRO A 230 -10.20 -34.56 -31.63
C PRO A 230 -10.41 -33.43 -30.62
N LEU A 231 -11.50 -33.48 -29.85
CA LEU A 231 -11.77 -32.52 -28.77
C LEU A 231 -10.71 -32.64 -27.65
N LEU A 232 -10.30 -33.86 -27.31
CA LEU A 232 -9.26 -34.11 -26.32
C LEU A 232 -7.86 -33.68 -26.79
N LYS A 233 -7.50 -33.94 -28.07
CA LYS A 233 -6.30 -33.39 -28.72
C LYS A 233 -6.27 -31.86 -28.64
N ILE A 234 -7.35 -31.20 -29.05
CA ILE A 234 -7.49 -29.74 -28.97
C ILE A 234 -7.37 -29.26 -27.52
N SER A 235 -7.89 -30.00 -26.54
CA SER A 235 -7.74 -29.68 -25.12
C SER A 235 -6.28 -29.77 -24.65
N PHE A 236 -5.52 -30.79 -25.06
CA PHE A 236 -4.09 -30.89 -24.72
C PHE A 236 -3.26 -29.82 -25.44
N LEU A 237 -3.52 -29.55 -26.73
CA LEU A 237 -2.89 -28.47 -27.48
C LEU A 237 -3.09 -27.10 -26.80
N LEU A 238 -4.32 -26.81 -26.37
CA LEU A 238 -4.65 -25.58 -25.63
C LEU A 238 -4.00 -25.53 -24.24
N LEU A 239 -3.86 -26.65 -23.54
CA LEU A 239 -3.10 -26.71 -22.29
C LEU A 239 -1.61 -26.45 -22.51
N GLY A 240 -1.01 -27.04 -23.56
CA GLY A 240 0.38 -26.82 -23.94
C GLY A 240 0.66 -25.34 -24.19
N PHE A 241 -0.16 -24.68 -25.02
CA PHE A 241 -0.06 -23.23 -25.23
C PHE A 241 -0.33 -22.40 -23.97
N ALA A 242 -1.28 -22.80 -23.11
CA ALA A 242 -1.53 -22.09 -21.86
C ALA A 242 -0.31 -22.16 -20.90
N PHE A 243 0.34 -23.32 -20.80
CA PHE A 243 1.58 -23.45 -20.02
C PHE A 243 2.76 -22.71 -20.65
N LEU A 244 2.84 -22.65 -21.98
CA LEU A 244 3.85 -21.86 -22.69
C LEU A 244 3.65 -20.34 -22.48
N VAL A 245 2.42 -19.84 -22.47
CA VAL A 245 2.09 -18.44 -22.10
C VAL A 245 2.47 -18.16 -20.64
N VAL A 246 2.23 -19.11 -19.72
CA VAL A 246 2.70 -18.98 -18.33
C VAL A 246 4.23 -18.99 -18.24
N ALA A 247 4.93 -19.79 -19.06
CA ALA A 247 6.39 -19.77 -19.13
C ALA A 247 6.94 -18.42 -19.64
N LEU A 248 6.35 -17.87 -20.70
CA LEU A 248 6.71 -16.56 -21.27
C LEU A 248 6.46 -15.39 -20.30
N ALA A 249 5.44 -15.49 -19.45
CA ALA A 249 5.21 -14.54 -18.35
C ALA A 249 6.28 -14.60 -17.24
N ASN A 250 7.25 -15.52 -17.35
CA ASN A 250 8.37 -15.79 -16.45
C ASN A 250 8.03 -15.65 -14.95
N PRO A 251 7.20 -16.55 -14.39
CA PRO A 251 6.86 -16.58 -12.98
C PRO A 251 8.13 -16.83 -12.14
N LYS A 252 8.58 -15.81 -11.43
CA LYS A 252 9.71 -15.91 -10.49
C LYS A 252 9.21 -16.27 -9.09
N MET A 253 9.75 -17.33 -8.49
CA MET A 253 9.36 -17.81 -7.16
C MET A 253 10.54 -18.44 -6.42
N GLY A 254 10.61 -18.23 -5.10
CA GLY A 254 11.82 -18.51 -4.32
C GLY A 254 12.88 -17.42 -4.50
N PHE A 255 13.89 -17.43 -3.65
CA PHE A 255 14.90 -16.37 -3.59
C PHE A 255 16.31 -16.95 -3.71
N LYS A 256 17.15 -16.36 -4.58
CA LYS A 256 18.60 -16.56 -4.58
C LYS A 256 19.22 -15.33 -3.92
N LEU A 257 19.85 -15.53 -2.76
CA LEU A 257 20.58 -14.46 -2.08
C LEU A 257 21.88 -14.21 -2.85
N GLN A 258 21.98 -13.05 -3.50
CA GLN A 258 23.24 -12.60 -4.10
C GLN A 258 23.95 -11.66 -3.12
N THR A 259 25.14 -12.07 -2.70
CA THR A 259 26.02 -11.33 -1.79
C THR A 259 26.87 -10.33 -2.58
N VAL A 260 26.46 -9.07 -2.61
CA VAL A 260 27.29 -7.98 -3.16
C VAL A 260 28.23 -7.49 -2.06
N LYS A 261 29.51 -7.84 -2.19
CA LYS A 261 30.59 -7.41 -1.28
C LYS A 261 31.05 -5.99 -1.66
N LYS A 262 30.63 -4.96 -0.91
CA LYS A 262 31.19 -3.61 -1.05
C LYS A 262 32.61 -3.58 -0.51
N LYS A 263 33.54 -2.98 -1.26
CA LYS A 263 34.93 -2.74 -0.87
C LYS A 263 35.21 -1.23 -0.76
N GLY A 264 36.05 -0.81 0.18
CA GLY A 264 36.53 0.58 0.27
C GLY A 264 37.68 0.77 1.26
N VAL A 265 37.99 2.03 1.59
CA VAL A 265 38.87 2.44 2.71
C VAL A 265 38.13 3.35 3.70
N ASN A 266 38.75 3.66 4.85
CA ASN A 266 38.25 4.64 5.80
C ASN A 266 39.07 5.94 5.71
N VAL A 267 38.41 7.08 5.49
CA VAL A 267 39.01 8.42 5.45
C VAL A 267 38.38 9.28 6.55
N VAL A 268 39.20 9.98 7.32
CA VAL A 268 38.75 10.98 8.30
C VAL A 268 39.42 12.31 7.98
N PHE A 269 38.62 13.34 7.76
CA PHE A 269 39.10 14.71 7.61
C PHE A 269 39.09 15.40 8.98
N ALA A 270 40.22 16.02 9.35
CA ALA A 270 40.35 16.90 10.51
C ALA A 270 40.59 18.32 9.98
N LEU A 271 39.55 19.16 10.10
CA LEU A 271 39.52 20.52 9.58
C LEU A 271 39.80 21.53 10.69
N ASP A 272 40.84 22.33 10.51
CA ASP A 272 41.09 23.49 11.33
C ASP A 272 40.01 24.56 11.11
N VAL A 273 39.37 24.99 12.20
CA VAL A 273 38.37 26.08 12.23
C VAL A 273 38.80 27.19 13.19
N SER A 274 40.09 27.28 13.52
CA SER A 274 40.64 28.41 14.27
C SER A 274 40.45 29.74 13.52
N ARG A 275 40.53 30.87 14.23
CA ARG A 275 40.33 32.19 13.59
C ARG A 275 41.43 32.57 12.59
N SER A 276 42.62 31.96 12.62
CA SER A 276 43.64 32.18 11.58
C SER A 276 43.19 31.67 10.21
N MET A 277 42.35 30.63 10.18
CA MET A 277 41.75 30.12 8.95
C MET A 277 40.73 31.09 8.29
N LEU A 278 40.37 32.20 8.94
CA LEU A 278 39.62 33.30 8.30
C LEU A 278 40.50 34.26 7.49
N ALA A 279 41.83 34.15 7.55
CA ALA A 279 42.73 35.00 6.78
C ALA A 279 42.48 34.88 5.26
N GLN A 280 42.59 36.03 4.59
CA GLN A 280 42.27 36.21 3.17
C GLN A 280 43.52 36.28 2.28
N ASP A 281 44.67 35.79 2.77
CA ASP A 281 45.90 35.62 1.98
C ASP A 281 45.74 34.57 0.87
N ILE A 282 44.64 33.81 0.89
CA ILE A 282 44.14 32.97 -0.20
C ILE A 282 42.65 33.21 -0.37
N ALA A 283 42.23 33.53 -1.59
CA ALA A 283 40.82 33.75 -1.89
C ALA A 283 39.98 32.44 -1.80
N PRO A 284 38.76 32.49 -1.22
CA PRO A 284 38.16 33.64 -0.51
C PRO A 284 38.65 33.78 0.94
N ASN A 285 38.97 32.67 1.61
CA ASN A 285 39.77 32.58 2.84
C ASN A 285 40.30 31.14 3.00
N ARG A 286 41.21 30.89 3.95
CA ARG A 286 41.81 29.56 4.17
C ARG A 286 40.78 28.46 4.54
N LEU A 287 39.77 28.77 5.35
CA LEU A 287 38.73 27.83 5.79
C LEU A 287 37.85 27.36 4.61
N GLU A 288 37.34 28.28 3.80
CA GLU A 288 36.54 27.96 2.62
C GLU A 288 37.38 27.25 1.55
N LYS A 289 38.67 27.60 1.42
CA LYS A 289 39.63 26.85 0.62
C LYS A 289 39.78 25.40 1.09
N ALA A 290 39.82 25.18 2.41
CA ALA A 290 39.87 23.85 3.01
C ALA A 290 38.57 23.05 2.74
N LYS A 291 37.39 23.65 2.94
CA LYS A 291 36.09 23.04 2.58
C LYS A 291 36.03 22.61 1.12
N GLN A 292 36.50 23.46 0.19
CA GLN A 292 36.54 23.13 -1.23
C GLN A 292 37.43 21.92 -1.56
N ILE A 293 38.57 21.75 -0.85
CA ILE A 293 39.45 20.58 -1.00
C ILE A 293 38.75 19.32 -0.48
N ILE A 294 38.10 19.41 0.69
CA ILE A 294 37.38 18.28 1.29
C ILE A 294 36.21 17.84 0.41
N SER A 295 35.31 18.75 -0.03
CA SER A 295 34.15 18.39 -0.87
C SER A 295 34.59 17.72 -2.17
N LYS A 296 35.52 18.32 -2.91
CA LYS A 296 36.03 17.77 -4.18
C LYS A 296 36.76 16.43 -4.01
N THR A 297 37.30 16.15 -2.82
CA THR A 297 37.85 14.83 -2.49
C THR A 297 36.72 13.85 -2.18
N ILE A 298 35.72 14.22 -1.36
CA ILE A 298 34.54 13.40 -1.04
C ILE A 298 33.76 12.99 -2.30
N GLU A 299 33.63 13.88 -3.28
CA GLU A 299 33.02 13.60 -4.59
C GLU A 299 33.75 12.46 -5.33
N ASN A 300 35.08 12.38 -5.23
CA ASN A 300 35.92 11.36 -5.87
C ASN A 300 36.00 10.03 -5.08
N LEU A 301 35.57 9.97 -3.81
CA LEU A 301 35.75 8.79 -2.95
C LEU A 301 34.78 7.62 -3.24
N GLY A 302 33.71 7.86 -4.01
CA GLY A 302 32.85 6.84 -4.63
C GLY A 302 32.07 5.91 -3.69
N SER A 303 32.75 4.98 -3.01
CA SER A 303 32.16 4.05 -2.04
C SER A 303 33.04 3.77 -0.82
N ASP A 304 34.08 4.58 -0.60
CA ASP A 304 34.85 4.60 0.63
C ASP A 304 34.03 5.22 1.78
N ARG A 305 34.49 5.10 3.03
CA ARG A 305 33.82 5.69 4.19
C ARG A 305 34.49 7.01 4.60
N VAL A 306 33.70 8.03 4.92
CA VAL A 306 34.15 9.38 5.29
C VAL A 306 33.67 9.74 6.70
N GLY A 307 34.57 10.25 7.55
CA GLY A 307 34.24 10.98 8.77
C GLY A 307 34.81 12.39 8.76
N LEU A 308 34.25 13.29 9.57
CA LEU A 308 34.68 14.68 9.73
C LEU A 308 34.86 15.03 11.22
N ILE A 309 35.94 15.76 11.50
CA ILE A 309 36.30 16.37 12.78
C ILE A 309 36.61 17.83 12.48
N VAL A 310 36.19 18.75 13.36
CA VAL A 310 36.65 20.15 13.35
C VAL A 310 37.43 20.45 14.61
N TYR A 311 38.42 21.32 14.56
CA TYR A 311 39.19 21.69 15.74
C TYR A 311 39.66 23.14 15.73
N ALA A 312 39.80 23.70 16.94
CA ALA A 312 40.54 24.93 17.20
C ALA A 312 41.35 24.67 18.48
N GLY A 313 41.09 25.36 19.60
CA GLY A 313 41.73 25.07 20.89
C GLY A 313 41.35 23.70 21.51
N THR A 314 40.35 23.02 20.95
CA THR A 314 39.91 21.65 21.25
C THR A 314 39.31 21.04 19.97
N ALA A 315 39.22 19.71 19.89
CA ALA A 315 38.63 19.00 18.75
C ALA A 315 37.21 18.51 19.02
N TYR A 316 36.34 18.59 18.01
CA TYR A 316 34.93 18.24 18.08
C TYR A 316 34.53 17.23 16.98
N PRO A 317 33.80 16.14 17.33
CA PRO A 317 33.40 15.10 16.38
C PRO A 317 32.17 15.53 15.57
N LEU A 318 32.40 16.13 14.40
CA LEU A 318 31.33 16.71 13.58
C LEU A 318 30.50 15.65 12.80
N LEU A 319 31.15 14.60 12.27
CA LEU A 319 30.47 13.49 11.59
C LEU A 319 31.22 12.15 11.79
N PRO A 320 30.60 11.14 12.44
CA PRO A 320 31.14 9.78 12.49
C PRO A 320 31.29 9.14 11.11
N ILE A 321 32.21 8.17 10.97
CA ILE A 321 32.51 7.50 9.70
C ILE A 321 31.24 6.90 9.04
N THR A 322 30.88 7.39 7.85
CA THR A 322 29.68 7.02 7.09
C THR A 322 29.97 6.74 5.62
N THR A 323 29.04 6.09 4.91
CA THR A 323 29.02 6.01 3.43
C THR A 323 28.06 7.04 2.80
N ASP A 324 27.54 7.99 3.59
CA ASP A 324 26.65 9.05 3.12
C ASP A 324 27.45 10.32 2.83
N HIS A 325 27.86 10.46 1.57
CA HIS A 325 28.66 11.60 1.10
C HIS A 325 27.84 12.90 1.06
N ALA A 326 26.51 12.80 0.88
CA ALA A 326 25.62 13.97 0.90
C ALA A 326 25.49 14.53 2.32
N ALA A 327 25.33 13.66 3.32
CA ALA A 327 25.43 14.06 4.73
C ALA A 327 26.80 14.70 5.03
N ALA A 328 27.89 14.12 4.51
CA ALA A 328 29.24 14.68 4.69
C ALA A 328 29.40 16.10 4.11
N GLN A 329 28.84 16.36 2.91
CA GLN A 329 28.80 17.72 2.35
C GLN A 329 27.94 18.68 3.19
N MET A 330 26.78 18.23 3.68
CA MET A 330 25.93 19.07 4.54
C MET A 330 26.66 19.49 5.83
N PHE A 331 27.25 18.55 6.57
CA PHE A 331 27.99 18.87 7.80
C PHE A 331 29.26 19.70 7.53
N LEU A 332 29.93 19.52 6.39
CA LEU A 332 31.11 20.30 6.01
C LEU A 332 30.78 21.78 5.76
N ASN A 333 29.63 22.08 5.15
CA ASN A 333 29.26 23.45 4.82
C ASN A 333 29.02 24.29 6.09
N GLU A 334 28.37 23.70 7.10
CA GLU A 334 28.09 24.31 8.40
C GLU A 334 29.37 24.60 9.24
N ALA A 335 30.51 23.98 8.92
CA ALA A 335 31.75 24.11 9.70
C ALA A 335 32.24 25.56 9.78
N ASN A 336 32.35 26.11 10.98
CA ASN A 336 32.73 27.51 11.20
C ASN A 336 33.47 27.73 12.54
N PRO A 337 34.19 28.87 12.72
CA PRO A 337 35.00 29.11 13.92
C PRO A 337 34.23 29.33 15.24
N GLU A 338 32.92 29.48 15.21
CA GLU A 338 32.09 29.63 16.42
C GLU A 338 31.67 28.27 17.00
N MET A 339 31.82 27.18 16.24
CA MET A 339 31.52 25.82 16.70
C MET A 339 32.45 25.32 17.82
N VAL A 340 33.59 25.99 18.05
CA VAL A 340 34.59 25.62 19.06
C VAL A 340 34.81 26.79 20.02
N SER A 341 34.42 26.61 21.28
CA SER A 341 34.47 27.66 22.31
C SER A 341 35.90 28.05 22.74
N SER A 342 36.87 27.16 22.53
CA SER A 342 38.29 27.38 22.85
C SER A 342 39.06 27.88 21.63
N GLN A 343 39.79 28.98 21.79
CA GLN A 343 40.62 29.58 20.74
C GLN A 343 42.07 29.10 20.83
N GLY A 344 42.73 28.99 19.67
CA GLY A 344 44.03 28.34 19.49
C GLY A 344 43.93 27.22 18.45
N THR A 345 44.99 26.41 18.35
CA THR A 345 45.13 25.35 17.36
C THR A 345 45.71 24.11 18.05
N ALA A 346 44.88 23.10 18.31
CA ALA A 346 45.20 21.89 19.06
C ALA A 346 45.18 20.66 18.15
N ILE A 347 46.27 20.50 17.37
CA ILE A 347 46.43 19.39 16.43
C ILE A 347 46.46 18.04 17.15
N ASP A 348 46.97 18.02 18.40
CA ASP A 348 47.04 16.83 19.24
C ASP A 348 45.66 16.26 19.60
N GLU A 349 44.70 17.11 20.00
CA GLU A 349 43.31 16.68 20.26
C GLU A 349 42.62 16.21 18.98
N ALA A 350 42.89 16.83 17.83
CA ALA A 350 42.36 16.38 16.55
C ALA A 350 42.87 14.98 16.18
N ILE A 351 44.16 14.71 16.38
CA ILE A 351 44.76 13.39 16.18
C ILE A 351 44.18 12.39 17.20
N LYS A 352 44.19 12.70 18.51
CA LYS A 352 43.62 11.84 19.57
C LYS A 352 42.17 11.46 19.27
N LEU A 353 41.32 12.41 18.87
CA LEU A 353 39.93 12.17 18.53
C LEU A 353 39.79 11.31 17.26
N SER A 354 40.62 11.54 16.25
CA SER A 354 40.58 10.77 14.99
C SER A 354 40.88 9.27 15.19
N THR A 355 41.75 8.89 16.13
CA THR A 355 41.99 7.47 16.44
C THR A 355 40.71 6.74 16.88
N LYS A 356 39.81 7.44 17.60
CA LYS A 356 38.53 6.92 18.10
C LYS A 356 37.48 6.73 17.00
N TYR A 357 37.74 7.16 15.76
CA TYR A 357 36.87 6.89 14.62
C TYR A 357 37.22 5.56 13.90
N PHE A 358 38.40 4.97 14.16
CA PHE A 358 38.89 3.81 13.43
C PHE A 358 38.75 2.49 14.22
N ASP A 359 37.50 2.04 14.44
CA ASP A 359 37.21 0.78 15.17
C ASP A 359 37.79 -0.48 14.50
N ASP A 360 37.75 -0.56 13.16
CA ASP A 360 38.19 -1.75 12.39
C ASP A 360 39.72 -1.80 12.25
N ALA A 361 40.38 -2.77 12.91
CA ALA A 361 41.82 -3.03 12.80
C ALA A 361 42.28 -3.53 11.41
N THR A 362 41.33 -3.90 10.53
CA THR A 362 41.58 -4.52 9.22
C THR A 362 41.38 -3.60 8.03
N ALA A 363 40.95 -2.36 8.23
CA ALA A 363 40.76 -1.38 7.15
C ALA A 363 42.06 -0.59 6.86
N ASN A 364 42.27 -0.19 5.60
CA ASN A 364 43.20 0.91 5.32
C ASN A 364 42.60 2.22 5.87
N ARG A 365 43.40 2.92 6.68
CA ARG A 365 43.00 4.07 7.50
C ARG A 365 43.75 5.32 7.04
N PHE A 366 43.01 6.35 6.61
CA PHE A 366 43.55 7.62 6.15
C PHE A 366 43.05 8.75 7.04
N LEU A 367 43.98 9.51 7.62
CA LEU A 367 43.71 10.77 8.30
C LEU A 367 44.18 11.91 7.39
N VAL A 368 43.34 12.91 7.17
CA VAL A 368 43.67 14.08 6.35
C VAL A 368 43.47 15.33 7.20
N LEU A 369 44.56 15.98 7.60
CA LEU A 369 44.59 17.18 8.42
C LEU A 369 44.72 18.42 7.51
N LEU A 370 43.88 19.44 7.69
CA LEU A 370 43.90 20.68 6.91
C LEU A 370 44.05 21.87 7.86
N SER A 371 45.14 22.63 7.75
CA SER A 371 45.53 23.70 8.70
C SER A 371 46.51 24.68 8.07
N ASP A 372 46.72 25.84 8.70
CA ASP A 372 47.88 26.70 8.44
C ASP A 372 49.13 26.28 9.21
N GLY A 373 49.00 25.42 10.24
CA GLY A 373 50.12 24.85 10.99
C GLY A 373 50.62 25.69 12.16
N GLU A 374 49.93 26.79 12.53
CA GLU A 374 50.25 27.59 13.72
C GLU A 374 49.85 26.87 15.03
N ASP A 375 50.46 25.72 15.30
CA ASP A 375 50.27 24.98 16.56
C ASP A 375 50.78 25.79 17.77
N HIS A 376 49.95 25.87 18.81
CA HIS A 376 50.27 26.56 20.07
C HIS A 376 50.44 25.56 21.25
N GLY A 377 50.33 24.26 20.99
CA GLY A 377 50.41 23.18 21.98
C GLY A 377 51.85 22.77 22.32
N ARG A 378 52.16 22.63 23.61
CA ARG A 378 53.49 22.20 24.11
C ARG A 378 53.73 20.68 24.05
N ALA A 379 53.04 19.96 23.16
CA ALA A 379 53.03 18.49 23.14
C ALA A 379 53.91 17.92 22.03
N SER A 380 54.69 16.87 22.33
CA SER A 380 55.74 16.38 21.43
C SER A 380 55.18 15.66 20.18
N THR A 381 55.49 16.23 19.01
CA THR A 381 55.20 15.71 17.66
C THR A 381 55.45 14.20 17.50
N GLN A 382 56.52 13.70 18.14
CA GLN A 382 56.96 12.31 18.08
C GLN A 382 55.96 11.33 18.74
N ALA A 383 55.25 11.74 19.79
CA ALA A 383 54.30 10.87 20.50
C ALA A 383 53.09 10.53 19.61
N PHE A 384 52.55 11.52 18.91
CA PHE A 384 51.41 11.34 18.00
C PHE A 384 51.78 10.52 16.76
N ALA A 385 52.99 10.71 16.23
CA ALA A 385 53.51 9.87 15.16
C ALA A 385 53.61 8.40 15.57
N LYS A 386 54.06 8.11 16.80
CA LYS A 386 54.12 6.74 17.34
C LYS A 386 52.72 6.10 17.40
N ILE A 387 51.74 6.80 17.97
CA ILE A 387 50.34 6.33 18.05
C ILE A 387 49.75 6.04 16.66
N LEU A 388 49.93 6.95 15.70
CA LEU A 388 49.43 6.78 14.33
C LEU A 388 50.09 5.60 13.61
N LYS A 389 51.40 5.41 13.82
CA LYS A 389 52.19 4.30 13.25
C LYS A 389 51.79 2.94 13.85
N GLU A 390 51.62 2.85 15.16
CA GLU A 390 51.11 1.66 15.87
C GLU A 390 49.72 1.26 15.36
N GLN A 391 48.82 2.25 15.18
CA GLN A 391 47.47 2.03 14.67
C GLN A 391 47.37 1.91 13.13
N LYS A 392 48.50 1.94 12.41
CA LYS A 392 48.60 1.85 10.94
C LYS A 392 47.74 2.89 10.20
N ILE A 393 47.62 4.09 10.77
CA ILE A 393 46.91 5.23 10.18
C ILE A 393 47.89 6.05 9.35
N LYS A 394 47.60 6.24 8.05
CA LYS A 394 48.39 7.12 7.19
C LYS A 394 47.88 8.56 7.30
N LEU A 395 48.72 9.47 7.80
CA LEU A 395 48.40 10.89 7.90
C LEU A 395 48.83 11.64 6.65
N PHE A 396 47.92 12.42 6.08
CA PHE A 396 48.20 13.45 5.08
C PHE A 396 47.97 14.81 5.73
N THR A 397 48.91 15.72 5.61
CA THR A 397 48.75 17.11 6.06
C THR A 397 48.62 18.02 4.86
N ILE A 398 47.69 18.96 4.88
CA ILE A 398 47.48 19.96 3.84
C ILE A 398 47.75 21.32 4.47
N GLY A 399 48.85 21.95 4.06
CA GLY A 399 49.15 23.33 4.44
C GLY A 399 48.29 24.29 3.62
N ILE A 400 47.62 25.23 4.27
CA ILE A 400 46.77 26.24 3.62
C ILE A 400 47.13 27.62 4.17
N GLY A 401 47.45 28.55 3.28
CA GLY A 401 47.91 29.89 3.62
C GLY A 401 49.23 30.22 2.93
N THR A 402 49.78 31.39 3.22
CA THR A 402 51.07 31.85 2.67
C THR A 402 52.11 32.00 3.76
N GLN A 403 53.38 31.82 3.41
CA GLN A 403 54.51 32.07 4.32
C GLN A 403 54.75 33.58 4.57
N LYS A 404 54.22 34.46 3.70
CA LYS A 404 54.15 35.91 3.94
C LYS A 404 53.06 36.30 4.95
N GLY A 405 52.11 35.40 5.19
CA GLY A 405 50.99 35.57 6.10
C GLY A 405 49.93 36.57 5.64
N GLY A 406 48.90 36.71 6.47
CA GLY A 406 47.82 37.68 6.26
C GLY A 406 47.13 38.09 7.57
N PRO A 407 46.49 39.26 7.61
CA PRO A 407 45.75 39.71 8.79
C PRO A 407 44.44 38.91 8.94
N ILE A 408 44.04 38.66 10.19
CA ILE A 408 42.80 37.93 10.50
C ILE A 408 41.62 38.91 10.54
N PRO A 409 40.62 38.82 9.64
CA PRO A 409 39.43 39.66 9.68
C PRO A 409 38.47 39.21 10.80
N MET A 410 37.71 40.18 11.33
CA MET A 410 36.60 39.99 12.27
C MET A 410 35.51 41.01 11.94
N GLU A 411 34.24 40.66 12.03
CA GLU A 411 33.17 41.66 11.93
C GLU A 411 32.91 42.34 13.27
N LYS A 412 32.74 43.66 13.26
CA LYS A 412 32.28 44.43 14.41
C LYS A 412 31.34 45.54 13.95
N ASN A 413 30.10 45.52 14.42
CA ASN A 413 29.03 46.46 14.04
C ASN A 413 28.82 46.59 12.51
N GLY A 414 29.00 45.50 11.75
CA GLY A 414 28.88 45.49 10.29
C GLY A 414 30.10 46.01 9.52
N ALA A 415 31.20 46.36 10.20
CA ALA A 415 32.47 46.73 9.59
C ALA A 415 33.54 45.65 9.81
N THR A 416 34.35 45.38 8.79
CA THR A 416 35.49 44.47 8.88
C THR A 416 36.64 45.13 9.62
N VAL A 417 37.02 44.59 10.77
CA VAL A 417 38.16 45.02 11.59
C VAL A 417 39.13 43.86 11.80
N TYR A 418 40.43 44.12 11.75
CA TYR A 418 41.42 43.05 11.93
C TYR A 418 41.65 42.71 13.41
N LYS A 419 41.91 41.43 13.68
CA LYS A 419 42.30 40.93 15.01
C LYS A 419 43.54 41.66 15.49
N LYS A 420 43.49 42.20 16.70
CA LYS A 420 44.62 42.85 17.37
C LYS A 420 45.09 42.03 18.57
N ASP A 421 46.36 42.16 18.92
CA ASP A 421 46.97 41.57 20.10
C ASP A 421 46.70 42.42 21.37
N ARG A 422 47.32 42.04 22.51
CA ARG A 422 47.20 42.80 23.77
C ARG A 422 47.90 44.16 23.74
N LYS A 423 48.73 44.45 22.74
CA LYS A 423 49.44 45.73 22.54
C LYS A 423 48.73 46.64 21.52
N GLY A 424 47.67 46.16 20.87
CA GLY A 424 46.90 46.90 19.86
C GLY A 424 47.42 46.73 18.43
N THR A 425 48.44 45.90 18.22
CA THR A 425 49.06 45.58 16.93
C THR A 425 48.21 44.55 16.18
N VAL A 426 48.12 44.64 14.85
CA VAL A 426 47.37 43.68 14.03
C VAL A 426 48.08 42.32 14.01
N VAL A 427 47.32 41.24 14.23
CA VAL A 427 47.83 39.87 14.21
C VAL A 427 47.88 39.36 12.77
N ILE A 428 49.10 39.13 12.28
CA ILE A 428 49.39 38.45 11.01
C ILE A 428 49.63 36.96 11.31
N THR A 429 48.88 36.08 10.63
CA THR A 429 49.04 34.62 10.72
C THR A 429 49.78 34.10 9.48
N HIS A 430 50.74 33.20 9.67
CA HIS A 430 51.64 32.68 8.64
C HIS A 430 51.48 31.17 8.52
N ARG A 431 51.66 30.62 7.32
CA ARG A 431 51.65 29.16 7.15
C ARG A 431 52.97 28.53 7.65
N ASN A 432 52.88 27.62 8.61
CA ASN A 432 54.02 26.84 9.11
C ASN A 432 53.97 25.40 8.59
N ASP A 433 54.65 25.18 7.46
CA ASP A 433 54.76 23.85 6.85
C ASP A 433 55.68 22.91 7.64
N GLU A 434 56.62 23.42 8.42
CA GLU A 434 57.63 22.62 9.12
C GLU A 434 56.98 21.70 10.17
N THR A 435 56.05 22.23 10.96
CA THR A 435 55.24 21.45 11.91
C THR A 435 54.44 20.35 11.19
N LEU A 436 53.74 20.73 10.11
CA LEU A 436 52.89 19.81 9.33
C LEU A 436 53.69 18.72 8.61
N GLN A 437 54.94 19.00 8.23
CA GLN A 437 55.87 18.02 7.65
C GLN A 437 56.46 17.08 8.72
N LYS A 438 56.88 17.61 9.88
CA LYS A 438 57.43 16.81 10.99
C LYS A 438 56.43 15.76 11.51
N ILE A 439 55.15 16.11 11.69
CA ILE A 439 54.11 15.14 12.08
C ILE A 439 53.90 14.10 10.96
N CYS A 440 53.87 14.53 9.70
CA CYS A 440 53.56 13.67 8.56
C CYS A 440 54.64 12.62 8.29
N ALA A 441 55.92 13.03 8.25
CA ALA A 441 57.05 12.20 7.85
C ALA A 441 57.15 10.91 8.67
N ALA A 442 56.96 10.99 9.98
CA ALA A 442 57.08 9.86 10.90
C ALA A 442 55.93 8.83 10.80
N THR A 443 54.88 9.09 9.99
CA THR A 443 53.77 8.15 9.72
C THR A 443 53.85 7.46 8.35
N GLY A 444 54.77 7.87 7.46
CA GLY A 444 54.84 7.37 6.08
C GLY A 444 53.70 7.83 5.16
N GLY A 445 53.03 8.94 5.51
CA GLY A 445 52.12 9.66 4.61
C GLY A 445 52.80 10.83 3.90
N LYS A 446 52.02 11.76 3.31
CA LYS A 446 52.56 12.88 2.52
C LYS A 446 51.93 14.24 2.87
N HIS A 447 52.78 15.25 3.04
CA HIS A 447 52.38 16.65 3.15
C HIS A 447 52.08 17.24 1.76
N LEU A 448 51.04 18.07 1.65
CA LEU A 448 50.48 18.58 0.39
C LEU A 448 50.24 20.09 0.45
N GLU A 449 50.54 20.74 -0.68
CA GLU A 449 50.29 22.16 -0.93
C GLU A 449 48.79 22.39 -1.22
N GLY A 450 48.07 22.96 -0.25
CA GLY A 450 46.62 23.20 -0.31
C GLY A 450 46.21 24.41 -1.15
N ASN A 451 47.13 25.34 -1.40
CA ASN A 451 46.85 26.56 -2.15
C ASN A 451 46.41 26.21 -3.59
N ILE A 452 46.95 25.12 -4.15
CA ILE A 452 46.58 24.56 -5.45
C ILE A 452 45.61 23.39 -5.27
N THR A 453 44.32 23.71 -5.07
CA THR A 453 43.22 22.75 -4.85
C THR A 453 43.24 21.53 -5.79
N LYS A 454 43.55 21.72 -7.08
CA LYS A 454 43.62 20.63 -8.07
C LYS A 454 44.72 19.61 -7.72
N ASN A 455 45.89 20.06 -7.25
CA ASN A 455 47.02 19.20 -6.90
C ASN A 455 46.72 18.37 -5.64
N ALA A 456 46.25 19.03 -4.57
CA ALA A 456 45.85 18.37 -3.33
C ALA A 456 44.78 17.29 -3.56
N VAL A 457 43.66 17.65 -4.22
CA VAL A 457 42.55 16.72 -4.51
C VAL A 457 43.00 15.56 -5.40
N THR A 458 43.76 15.83 -6.47
CA THR A 458 44.23 14.77 -7.40
C THR A 458 45.18 13.80 -6.71
N THR A 459 46.11 14.32 -5.89
CA THR A 459 47.07 13.47 -5.16
C THR A 459 46.36 12.61 -4.13
N LEU A 460 45.48 13.19 -3.30
CA LEU A 460 44.69 12.43 -2.31
C LEU A 460 43.81 11.37 -2.99
N SER A 461 43.06 11.76 -4.01
CA SER A 461 42.15 10.84 -4.73
C SER A 461 42.93 9.69 -5.37
N LYS A 462 44.09 9.95 -5.98
CA LYS A 462 44.94 8.91 -6.60
C LYS A 462 45.55 7.97 -5.55
N THR A 463 46.06 8.49 -4.43
CA THR A 463 46.63 7.66 -3.36
C THR A 463 45.57 6.83 -2.63
N ILE A 464 44.36 7.36 -2.46
CA ILE A 464 43.23 6.63 -1.85
C ILE A 464 42.63 5.60 -2.83
N ALA A 465 42.53 5.91 -4.12
CA ALA A 465 42.08 4.97 -5.14
C ALA A 465 43.03 3.76 -5.29
N ASN A 466 44.35 4.01 -5.22
CA ASN A 466 45.39 2.98 -5.29
C ASN A 466 45.55 2.16 -3.98
N ALA A 467 44.84 2.52 -2.90
CA ALA A 467 44.89 1.78 -1.65
C ALA A 467 44.08 0.47 -1.74
N GLN A 468 44.53 -0.57 -1.03
CA GLN A 468 43.84 -1.86 -1.03
C GLN A 468 42.46 -1.73 -0.35
N LYS A 469 41.39 -1.83 -1.15
CA LYS A 469 40.00 -1.65 -0.69
C LYS A 469 39.44 -2.93 -0.06
N ASN A 470 39.08 -2.85 1.22
CA ASN A 470 38.69 -3.97 2.07
C ASN A 470 37.16 -4.09 2.18
N ILE A 471 36.66 -5.30 2.43
CA ILE A 471 35.23 -5.61 2.34
C ILE A 471 34.50 -5.11 3.61
N PHE A 472 33.65 -4.09 3.46
CA PHE A 472 32.94 -3.47 4.59
C PHE A 472 31.51 -3.97 4.77
N GLU A 473 30.80 -4.26 3.68
CA GLU A 473 29.37 -4.55 3.76
C GLU A 473 28.96 -5.65 2.77
N THR A 474 28.27 -6.67 3.28
CA THR A 474 27.61 -7.70 2.48
C THR A 474 26.14 -7.35 2.37
N LYS A 475 25.77 -6.57 1.35
CA LYS A 475 24.35 -6.36 1.04
C LYS A 475 23.83 -7.56 0.25
N GLN A 476 23.02 -8.38 0.93
CA GLN A 476 22.34 -9.52 0.33
C GLN A 476 21.09 -9.03 -0.41
N PHE A 477 21.14 -9.06 -1.73
CA PHE A 477 19.97 -8.80 -2.56
C PHE A 477 19.20 -10.10 -2.78
N SER A 478 17.91 -10.08 -2.46
CA SER A 478 17.01 -11.21 -2.70
C SER A 478 16.50 -11.15 -4.15
N ASP A 479 17.24 -11.73 -5.08
CA ASP A 479 16.75 -11.92 -6.44
C ASP A 479 15.79 -13.11 -6.48
N TYR A 480 14.76 -13.04 -7.33
CA TYR A 480 13.75 -14.09 -7.42
C TYR A 480 14.16 -15.13 -8.45
N LYS A 481 14.20 -16.41 -8.07
CA LYS A 481 14.56 -17.47 -9.02
C LYS A 481 13.43 -17.65 -10.05
N ASP A 482 13.80 -17.58 -11.32
CA ASP A 482 12.93 -17.90 -12.46
C ASP A 482 12.43 -19.36 -12.41
N GLN A 483 11.15 -19.59 -12.70
CA GLN A 483 10.54 -20.94 -12.68
C GLN A 483 9.95 -21.36 -14.04
N TYR A 484 10.15 -20.58 -15.11
CA TYR A 484 9.56 -20.86 -16.43
C TYR A 484 9.84 -22.30 -16.92
N GLY A 485 11.00 -22.89 -16.60
CA GLY A 485 11.39 -24.24 -17.03
C GLY A 485 10.39 -25.34 -16.66
N TRP A 486 9.72 -25.27 -15.49
CA TRP A 486 8.67 -26.22 -15.12
C TRP A 486 7.44 -26.09 -16.03
N PHE A 487 7.10 -24.87 -16.42
CA PHE A 487 5.97 -24.59 -17.31
C PHE A 487 6.30 -24.91 -18.77
N VAL A 488 7.56 -24.77 -19.21
CA VAL A 488 8.04 -25.30 -20.50
C VAL A 488 7.96 -26.83 -20.51
N GLY A 489 8.44 -27.51 -19.46
CA GLY A 489 8.34 -28.97 -19.35
C GLY A 489 6.90 -29.49 -19.40
N LEU A 490 5.97 -28.81 -18.72
CA LEU A 490 4.53 -29.11 -18.83
C LEU A 490 3.97 -28.83 -20.23
N ALA A 491 4.38 -27.73 -20.89
CA ALA A 491 3.95 -27.44 -22.25
C ALA A 491 4.38 -28.53 -23.25
N LEU A 492 5.65 -28.94 -23.18
CA LEU A 492 6.20 -30.04 -23.99
C LEU A 492 5.49 -31.37 -23.72
N LEU A 493 5.21 -31.69 -22.44
CA LEU A 493 4.42 -32.88 -22.06
C LEU A 493 3.04 -32.89 -22.72
N PHE A 494 2.31 -31.76 -22.72
CA PHE A 494 0.99 -31.69 -23.33
C PHE A 494 1.02 -31.73 -24.86
N PHE A 495 2.06 -31.20 -25.52
CA PHE A 495 2.24 -31.38 -26.95
C PHE A 495 2.60 -32.83 -27.32
N LEU A 496 3.44 -33.50 -26.52
CA LEU A 496 3.75 -34.93 -26.71
C LEU A 496 2.52 -35.83 -26.50
N LEU A 497 1.68 -35.53 -25.50
CA LEU A 497 0.39 -36.22 -25.29
C LEU A 497 -0.64 -35.95 -26.39
N GLU A 498 -0.58 -34.79 -27.06
CA GLU A 498 -1.37 -34.52 -28.26
C GLU A 498 -0.88 -35.40 -29.42
N MET A 499 0.44 -35.42 -29.67
CA MET A 499 1.07 -36.16 -30.76
C MET A 499 0.85 -37.68 -30.67
N MET A 500 0.96 -38.27 -29.49
CA MET A 500 0.75 -39.71 -29.26
C MET A 500 -0.70 -40.20 -29.49
N MET A 501 -1.69 -39.30 -29.57
CA MET A 501 -3.10 -39.67 -29.70
C MET A 501 -3.51 -39.86 -31.16
N PHE A 502 -3.98 -41.06 -31.53
CA PHE A 502 -4.59 -41.31 -32.86
C PHE A 502 -6.10 -41.05 -32.88
N SER A 503 -6.60 -40.38 -33.93
CA SER A 503 -7.99 -39.91 -34.06
C SER A 503 -9.07 -41.01 -34.21
N GLY A 504 -8.69 -42.24 -34.55
CA GLY A 504 -9.61 -43.37 -34.71
C GLY A 504 -10.15 -43.93 -33.38
N LYS A 505 -11.27 -44.67 -33.44
CA LYS A 505 -11.82 -45.44 -32.31
C LYS A 505 -10.82 -46.54 -31.88
N THR A 506 -10.32 -46.51 -30.64
CA THR A 506 -9.41 -47.58 -30.14
C THR A 506 -10.22 -48.82 -29.75
N LYS A 507 -10.11 -49.91 -30.52
CA LYS A 507 -10.88 -51.16 -30.28
C LYS A 507 -10.69 -51.72 -28.86
N TRP A 508 -9.49 -51.62 -28.28
CA TRP A 508 -9.21 -52.08 -26.89
C TRP A 508 -10.04 -51.36 -25.82
N ILE A 509 -10.33 -50.06 -25.99
CA ILE A 509 -11.13 -49.29 -25.01
C ILE A 509 -12.59 -49.79 -24.97
N GLN A 510 -13.11 -50.37 -26.06
CA GLN A 510 -14.45 -50.98 -26.07
C GLN A 510 -14.50 -52.33 -25.34
N LYS A 511 -13.37 -53.02 -25.14
CA LYS A 511 -13.28 -54.20 -24.25
C LYS A 511 -13.16 -53.82 -22.77
N LEU A 512 -12.86 -52.56 -22.44
CA LEU A 512 -12.76 -52.06 -21.07
C LEU A 512 -14.12 -51.54 -20.58
N ASN A 513 -14.87 -52.41 -19.89
CA ASN A 513 -16.21 -52.15 -19.34
C ASN A 513 -16.19 -51.19 -18.11
N LEU A 514 -15.68 -49.98 -18.30
CA LEU A 514 -15.29 -49.01 -17.26
C LEU A 514 -16.43 -48.46 -16.36
N PHE A 515 -17.68 -48.85 -16.59
CA PHE A 515 -18.86 -48.33 -15.87
C PHE A 515 -19.73 -49.41 -15.20
N LYS A 516 -19.27 -50.67 -15.10
CA LYS A 516 -19.87 -51.70 -14.23
C LYS A 516 -18.80 -52.43 -13.40
N GLY A 517 -18.85 -52.26 -12.07
CA GLY A 517 -18.16 -53.11 -11.08
C GLY A 517 -16.69 -52.76 -10.79
N LYS A 518 -16.35 -52.81 -9.49
CA LYS A 518 -15.02 -52.85 -8.81
C LYS A 518 -13.87 -51.89 -9.23
N ASN A 519 -13.73 -51.47 -10.48
CA ASN A 519 -12.54 -50.77 -11.01
C ASN A 519 -12.42 -49.26 -10.64
N VAL A 520 -13.22 -48.78 -9.68
CA VAL A 520 -13.14 -47.41 -9.14
C VAL A 520 -11.77 -47.11 -8.51
N ALA A 521 -11.06 -48.15 -8.05
CA ALA A 521 -9.71 -48.04 -7.50
C ALA A 521 -8.70 -47.37 -8.47
N ILE A 522 -8.78 -47.66 -9.77
CA ILE A 522 -7.86 -47.09 -10.77
C ILE A 522 -8.02 -45.57 -10.87
N TRP A 523 -9.26 -45.07 -10.76
CA TRP A 523 -9.55 -43.64 -10.77
C TRP A 523 -9.07 -42.93 -9.49
N LEU A 524 -9.12 -43.63 -8.35
CA LEU A 524 -8.52 -43.16 -7.10
C LEU A 524 -7.00 -43.11 -7.19
N VAL A 525 -6.34 -44.15 -7.72
CA VAL A 525 -4.87 -44.18 -7.92
C VAL A 525 -4.41 -43.00 -8.78
N PHE A 526 -5.05 -42.78 -9.94
CA PHE A 526 -4.71 -41.67 -10.83
C PHE A 526 -4.91 -40.30 -10.15
N CYS A 527 -5.99 -40.11 -9.39
CA CYS A 527 -6.21 -38.90 -8.60
C CYS A 527 -5.18 -38.74 -7.46
N THR A 528 -4.77 -39.81 -6.79
CA THR A 528 -3.75 -39.74 -5.74
C THR A 528 -2.37 -39.37 -6.30
N LEU A 529 -1.99 -39.89 -7.47
CA LEU A 529 -0.75 -39.50 -8.17
C LEU A 529 -0.74 -37.99 -8.49
N CYS A 530 -1.82 -37.45 -9.05
CA CYS A 530 -1.95 -36.01 -9.30
C CYS A 530 -1.89 -35.15 -8.01
N SER A 531 -2.21 -35.72 -6.83
CA SER A 531 -2.16 -35.00 -5.55
C SER A 531 -0.80 -35.02 -4.84
N HIS A 532 0.11 -35.95 -5.20
CA HIS A 532 1.45 -36.00 -4.61
C HIS A 532 2.36 -34.88 -5.13
N PHE A 533 2.27 -34.53 -6.42
CA PHE A 533 3.11 -33.49 -7.05
C PHE A 533 2.89 -32.06 -6.54
N VAL A 534 1.84 -31.80 -5.74
CA VAL A 534 1.52 -30.47 -5.19
C VAL A 534 1.98 -30.31 -3.73
N SER A 535 2.42 -31.39 -3.06
CA SER A 535 2.68 -31.40 -1.61
C SER A 535 4.14 -31.14 -1.20
N ALA A 536 5.07 -31.02 -2.16
CA ALA A 536 6.52 -31.01 -1.92
C ALA A 536 7.14 -29.64 -1.55
N GLN A 537 6.36 -28.69 -1.01
CA GLN A 537 6.91 -27.49 -0.37
C GLN A 537 5.90 -26.77 0.56
N THR A 538 6.40 -26.18 1.65
CA THR A 538 5.66 -25.35 2.64
C THR A 538 4.67 -26.05 3.59
N ALA A 539 4.99 -27.26 4.06
CA ALA A 539 4.36 -27.82 5.26
C ALA A 539 4.95 -27.18 6.55
N GLN A 540 4.29 -26.15 7.08
CA GLN A 540 4.26 -25.87 8.54
C GLN A 540 2.94 -26.40 9.11
N PRO A 541 2.91 -26.89 10.36
CA PRO A 541 1.69 -27.43 10.95
C PRO A 541 0.64 -26.31 11.11
N THR A 542 -0.46 -26.41 10.38
CA THR A 542 -1.66 -25.63 10.67
C THR A 542 -2.52 -26.40 11.66
N PRO A 543 -3.19 -25.73 12.62
CA PRO A 543 -4.06 -26.42 13.57
C PRO A 543 -5.17 -27.15 12.82
N GLU A 544 -5.35 -28.42 13.15
CA GLU A 544 -6.09 -29.39 12.34
C GLU A 544 -7.55 -28.97 12.10
N LYS A 545 -7.87 -28.50 10.89
CA LYS A 545 -9.26 -28.39 10.44
C LYS A 545 -9.79 -29.79 10.14
N ILE A 546 -10.27 -30.47 11.18
CA ILE A 546 -10.92 -31.79 11.13
C ILE A 546 -11.94 -31.79 9.98
N LYS A 547 -11.64 -32.53 8.90
CA LYS A 547 -12.50 -32.70 7.73
C LYS A 547 -13.67 -33.62 8.08
N THR A 548 -14.60 -33.12 8.90
CA THR A 548 -15.71 -33.91 9.43
C THR A 548 -16.58 -34.47 8.30
N SER A 549 -16.70 -35.80 8.28
CA SER A 549 -17.43 -36.52 7.22
C SER A 549 -18.88 -36.02 7.08
N PRO A 550 -19.42 -35.92 5.83
CA PRO A 550 -20.81 -35.53 5.60
C PRO A 550 -21.84 -36.34 6.39
N SER A 551 -21.55 -37.61 6.71
CA SER A 551 -22.42 -38.46 7.53
C SER A 551 -22.50 -37.99 8.99
N LYS A 552 -21.37 -37.67 9.62
CA LYS A 552 -21.30 -37.07 10.98
C LYS A 552 -21.99 -35.71 11.01
N MET A 553 -21.76 -34.88 10.00
CA MET A 553 -22.43 -33.58 9.84
C MET A 553 -23.95 -33.72 9.66
N ARG A 554 -24.44 -34.78 8.98
CA ARG A 554 -25.87 -35.09 8.88
C ARG A 554 -26.48 -35.52 10.22
N LYS A 555 -25.77 -36.35 11.01
CA LYS A 555 -26.20 -36.74 12.37
C LYS A 555 -26.31 -35.52 13.30
N ALA A 556 -25.29 -34.67 13.39
CA ALA A 556 -25.33 -33.45 14.21
C ALA A 556 -26.50 -32.52 13.84
N ARG A 557 -26.84 -32.38 12.55
CA ARG A 557 -28.01 -31.60 12.07
C ARG A 557 -29.36 -32.26 12.37
N LYS A 558 -29.44 -33.55 12.72
CA LYS A 558 -30.64 -34.16 13.32
C LYS A 558 -30.77 -33.66 14.76
N PHE A 559 -29.75 -33.90 15.57
CA PHE A 559 -29.73 -33.56 17.00
C PHE A 559 -29.92 -32.05 17.29
N ILE A 560 -29.42 -31.15 16.45
CA ILE A 560 -29.77 -29.71 16.54
C ILE A 560 -31.28 -29.45 16.41
N ARG A 561 -31.97 -30.12 15.48
CA ARG A 561 -33.42 -29.91 15.26
C ARG A 561 -34.25 -30.48 16.40
N GLU A 562 -33.83 -31.64 16.90
CA GLU A 562 -34.36 -32.33 18.08
C GLU A 562 -34.24 -31.44 19.34
N GLY A 563 -33.04 -30.98 19.66
CA GLY A 563 -32.80 -30.05 20.77
C GLY A 563 -33.54 -28.71 20.63
N ASN A 564 -33.65 -28.17 19.41
CA ASN A 564 -34.44 -26.97 19.14
C ASN A 564 -35.93 -27.17 19.47
N ALA A 565 -36.52 -28.32 19.11
CA ALA A 565 -37.91 -28.62 19.43
C ALA A 565 -38.13 -28.74 20.94
N LEU A 566 -37.26 -29.50 21.63
CA LEU A 566 -37.27 -29.67 23.08
C LEU A 566 -37.11 -28.33 23.84
N TYR A 567 -36.22 -27.46 23.35
CA TYR A 567 -36.04 -26.11 23.91
C TYR A 567 -37.30 -25.24 23.79
N GLN A 568 -38.04 -25.32 22.69
CA GLN A 568 -39.33 -24.62 22.54
C GLN A 568 -40.43 -25.22 23.44
N GLN A 569 -40.41 -26.53 23.65
CA GLN A 569 -41.23 -27.22 24.67
C GLN A 569 -40.79 -26.92 26.12
N LYS A 570 -39.74 -26.10 26.33
CA LYS A 570 -39.12 -25.78 27.62
C LYS A 570 -38.50 -26.99 28.35
N LYS A 571 -38.32 -28.12 27.66
CA LYS A 571 -37.66 -29.33 28.16
C LYS A 571 -36.14 -29.16 28.09
N TYR A 572 -35.60 -28.36 29.02
CA TYR A 572 -34.22 -27.88 28.92
C TYR A 572 -33.16 -28.96 29.16
N GLU A 573 -33.34 -29.94 30.06
CA GLU A 573 -32.35 -31.02 30.19
C GLU A 573 -32.29 -31.89 28.93
N ASP A 574 -33.44 -32.32 28.40
CA ASP A 574 -33.52 -33.08 27.15
C ASP A 574 -32.89 -32.32 25.97
N ALA A 575 -33.15 -31.01 25.88
CA ALA A 575 -32.52 -30.14 24.89
C ALA A 575 -31.00 -30.07 25.06
N ALA A 576 -30.50 -29.97 26.30
CA ALA A 576 -29.07 -29.98 26.59
C ALA A 576 -28.41 -31.31 26.17
N VAL A 577 -29.05 -32.45 26.46
CA VAL A 577 -28.62 -33.79 26.02
C VAL A 577 -28.61 -33.89 24.49
N ALA A 578 -29.63 -33.39 23.80
CA ALA A 578 -29.66 -33.37 22.34
C ALA A 578 -28.57 -32.47 21.73
N TYR A 579 -28.29 -31.31 22.32
CA TYR A 579 -27.16 -30.47 21.86
C TYR A 579 -25.80 -31.08 22.18
N GLN A 580 -25.65 -31.84 23.28
CA GLN A 580 -24.44 -32.60 23.56
C GLN A 580 -24.21 -33.68 22.50
N LYS A 581 -25.22 -34.51 22.18
CA LYS A 581 -25.18 -35.49 21.08
C LYS A 581 -24.79 -34.88 19.73
N ALA A 582 -25.08 -33.59 19.51
CA ALA A 582 -24.64 -32.85 18.32
C ALA A 582 -23.15 -32.45 18.35
N LEU A 583 -22.56 -32.23 19.53
CA LEU A 583 -21.13 -32.00 19.74
C LEU A 583 -20.32 -33.30 19.69
N ASP A 584 -20.85 -34.39 20.24
CA ASP A 584 -20.19 -35.70 20.21
C ASP A 584 -20.06 -36.20 18.76
N ALA A 585 -21.07 -35.92 17.93
CA ALA A 585 -21.04 -36.19 16.49
C ALA A 585 -20.10 -35.25 15.71
N VAL A 586 -19.98 -33.98 16.11
CA VAL A 586 -19.15 -32.95 15.46
C VAL A 586 -18.54 -32.03 16.55
N PRO A 587 -17.31 -32.33 17.02
CA PRO A 587 -16.65 -31.52 18.04
C PRO A 587 -16.53 -30.06 17.62
N ASN A 588 -16.68 -29.16 18.59
CA ASN A 588 -16.65 -27.70 18.40
C ASN A 588 -17.70 -27.15 17.39
N TYR A 589 -18.82 -27.85 17.16
CA TYR A 589 -19.90 -27.35 16.31
C TYR A 589 -20.59 -26.11 16.92
N ARG A 590 -20.23 -24.92 16.43
CA ARG A 590 -20.70 -23.60 16.92
C ARG A 590 -22.20 -23.52 17.24
N LYS A 591 -23.07 -24.09 16.38
CA LYS A 591 -24.53 -24.08 16.61
C LYS A 591 -24.93 -24.90 17.83
N ALA A 592 -24.28 -26.04 18.08
CA ALA A 592 -24.54 -26.83 19.27
C ALA A 592 -23.99 -26.12 20.52
N LEU A 593 -22.79 -25.53 20.46
CA LEU A 593 -22.20 -24.75 21.56
C LEU A 593 -23.10 -23.58 22.00
N SER A 594 -23.54 -22.73 21.07
CA SER A 594 -24.37 -21.56 21.36
C SER A 594 -25.78 -21.95 21.86
N ASN A 595 -26.36 -23.02 21.32
CA ASN A 595 -27.68 -23.50 21.76
C ASN A 595 -27.62 -24.21 23.12
N LEU A 596 -26.59 -25.02 23.39
CA LEU A 596 -26.33 -25.62 24.69
C LEU A 596 -26.09 -24.55 25.76
N ALA A 597 -25.29 -23.53 25.45
CA ALA A 597 -25.08 -22.38 26.32
C ALA A 597 -26.40 -21.63 26.62
N SER A 598 -27.26 -21.47 25.62
CA SER A 598 -28.60 -20.87 25.78
C SER A 598 -29.54 -21.72 26.62
N THR A 599 -29.38 -23.04 26.59
CA THR A 599 -30.13 -23.99 27.41
C THR A 599 -29.68 -23.91 28.87
N ARG A 600 -28.36 -23.96 29.10
CA ARG A 600 -27.74 -23.74 30.42
C ARG A 600 -28.06 -22.36 31.00
N TYR A 601 -28.28 -21.34 30.17
CA TYR A 601 -28.79 -20.04 30.62
C TYR A 601 -30.23 -20.10 31.16
N GLN A 602 -31.17 -20.79 30.50
CA GLN A 602 -32.55 -20.96 31.01
C GLN A 602 -32.58 -21.79 32.31
N GLN A 603 -31.71 -22.80 32.41
CA GLN A 603 -31.46 -23.59 33.63
C GLN A 603 -30.79 -22.78 34.76
N LYS A 604 -30.48 -21.50 34.54
CA LYS A 604 -29.78 -20.60 35.49
C LYS A 604 -28.34 -21.03 35.82
N LEU A 605 -27.77 -21.97 35.06
CA LEU A 605 -26.38 -22.44 35.16
C LEU A 605 -25.43 -21.42 34.47
N LEU A 606 -25.48 -20.17 34.95
CA LEU A 606 -24.85 -19.00 34.32
C LEU A 606 -23.33 -19.14 34.04
N PRO A 607 -22.49 -19.75 34.92
CA PRO A 607 -21.08 -19.96 34.60
C PRO A 607 -20.87 -20.90 33.42
N GLN A 608 -21.62 -21.99 33.34
CA GLN A 608 -21.55 -22.97 32.24
C GLN A 608 -22.05 -22.36 30.93
N ALA A 609 -23.15 -21.59 30.98
CA ALA A 609 -23.63 -20.81 29.85
C ALA A 609 -22.55 -19.84 29.32
N MET A 610 -21.89 -19.10 30.22
CA MET A 610 -20.81 -18.18 29.84
C MET A 610 -19.61 -18.90 29.20
N ALA A 611 -19.21 -20.06 29.72
CA ALA A 611 -18.15 -20.87 29.12
C ALA A 611 -18.53 -21.36 27.71
N GLY A 612 -19.75 -21.87 27.53
CA GLY A 612 -20.26 -22.33 26.23
C GLY A 612 -20.34 -21.21 25.18
N TYR A 613 -20.80 -20.01 25.54
CA TYR A 613 -20.77 -18.85 24.64
C TYR A 613 -19.34 -18.39 24.31
N GLN A 614 -18.41 -18.47 25.25
CA GLN A 614 -16.99 -18.19 24.97
C GLN A 614 -16.37 -19.23 24.02
N GLN A 615 -16.74 -20.50 24.12
CA GLN A 615 -16.31 -21.55 23.17
C GLN A 615 -16.96 -21.38 21.79
N SER A 616 -18.24 -20.99 21.73
CA SER A 616 -18.90 -20.60 20.47
C SER A 616 -18.20 -19.41 19.80
N LEU A 617 -17.80 -18.38 20.57
CA LEU A 617 -17.05 -17.23 20.04
C LEU A 617 -15.68 -17.59 19.46
N LYS A 618 -14.99 -18.63 19.98
CA LYS A 618 -13.74 -19.16 19.38
C LYS A 618 -13.96 -19.77 17.99
N THR A 619 -15.18 -20.24 17.69
CA THR A 619 -15.55 -20.89 16.41
C THR A 619 -16.46 -20.04 15.53
N ALA A 620 -16.83 -18.84 15.96
CA ALA A 620 -17.64 -17.90 15.19
C ALA A 620 -16.79 -17.20 14.12
N GLU A 621 -17.16 -17.35 12.85
CA GLU A 621 -16.54 -16.61 11.75
C GLU A 621 -17.29 -15.29 11.49
N LYS A 622 -18.62 -15.33 11.37
CA LYS A 622 -19.44 -14.19 10.89
C LYS A 622 -19.73 -13.14 11.98
N PRO A 623 -19.87 -11.84 11.64
CA PRO A 623 -20.20 -10.79 12.60
C PRO A 623 -21.51 -11.03 13.36
N ILE A 624 -22.59 -11.43 12.66
CA ILE A 624 -23.90 -11.68 13.28
C ILE A 624 -23.81 -12.75 14.38
N GLU A 625 -23.09 -13.85 14.11
CA GLU A 625 -22.91 -14.95 15.07
C GLU A 625 -22.14 -14.47 16.31
N LYS A 626 -21.15 -13.60 16.14
CA LYS A 626 -20.45 -12.92 17.24
C LYS A 626 -21.35 -11.95 18.01
N ALA A 627 -22.26 -11.27 17.32
CA ALA A 627 -23.21 -10.34 17.96
C ALA A 627 -24.17 -11.06 18.90
N ASP A 628 -24.68 -12.22 18.49
CA ASP A 628 -25.59 -13.06 19.29
C ASP A 628 -24.88 -13.62 20.55
N ASP A 629 -23.70 -14.23 20.40
CA ASP A 629 -22.96 -14.75 21.55
C ASP A 629 -22.48 -13.63 22.50
N PHE A 630 -22.08 -12.45 21.97
CA PHE A 630 -21.76 -11.29 22.82
C PHE A 630 -23.00 -10.70 23.52
N HIS A 631 -24.19 -10.74 22.90
CA HIS A 631 -25.45 -10.34 23.53
C HIS A 631 -25.76 -11.26 24.72
N ASN A 632 -25.66 -12.58 24.51
CA ASN A 632 -25.98 -13.57 25.53
C ASN A 632 -24.97 -13.61 26.69
N LEU A 633 -23.69 -13.34 26.44
CA LEU A 633 -22.71 -13.06 27.50
C LEU A 633 -23.06 -11.80 28.29
N GLY A 634 -23.53 -10.75 27.62
CA GLY A 634 -24.10 -9.57 28.27
C GLY A 634 -25.27 -9.92 29.19
N ASN A 635 -26.22 -10.73 28.71
CA ASN A 635 -27.38 -11.18 29.49
C ASN A 635 -26.98 -12.03 30.70
N SER A 636 -26.00 -12.93 30.55
CA SER A 636 -25.46 -13.76 31.63
C SER A 636 -24.84 -12.91 32.75
N LEU A 637 -24.01 -11.91 32.37
CA LEU A 637 -23.42 -10.97 33.32
C LEU A 637 -24.46 -10.01 33.93
N LEU A 638 -25.50 -9.64 33.18
CA LEU A 638 -26.62 -8.82 33.66
C LEU A 638 -27.44 -9.58 34.72
N ALA A 639 -27.69 -10.88 34.53
CA ALA A 639 -28.33 -11.75 35.50
C ALA A 639 -27.49 -11.89 36.79
N GLN A 640 -26.16 -12.01 36.66
CA GLN A 640 -25.21 -11.95 37.78
C GLN A 640 -25.06 -10.55 38.41
N LYS A 641 -25.81 -9.53 37.95
CA LYS A 641 -25.73 -8.12 38.41
C LYS A 641 -24.35 -7.47 38.18
N GLN A 642 -23.49 -8.03 37.33
CA GLN A 642 -22.17 -7.50 36.97
C GLN A 642 -22.31 -6.46 35.85
N TYR A 643 -23.07 -5.39 36.12
CA TYR A 643 -23.54 -4.42 35.15
C TYR A 643 -22.39 -3.79 34.33
N GLU A 644 -21.28 -3.47 34.97
CA GLU A 644 -20.09 -2.88 34.35
C GLU A 644 -19.49 -3.80 33.27
N LYS A 645 -19.44 -5.12 33.53
CA LYS A 645 -18.98 -6.12 32.55
C LYS A 645 -20.02 -6.36 31.45
N ALA A 646 -21.31 -6.43 31.82
CA ALA A 646 -22.40 -6.58 30.85
C ALA A 646 -22.41 -5.43 29.80
N VAL A 647 -22.20 -4.18 30.24
CA VAL A 647 -22.06 -3.00 29.37
C VAL A 647 -20.94 -3.18 28.34
N ALA A 648 -19.82 -3.80 28.70
CA ALA A 648 -18.72 -4.05 27.76
C ALA A 648 -19.09 -5.09 26.68
N PHE A 649 -19.82 -6.15 27.05
CA PHE A 649 -20.26 -7.19 26.10
C PHE A 649 -21.40 -6.70 25.19
N TYR A 650 -22.40 -5.96 25.69
CA TYR A 650 -23.42 -5.35 24.84
C TYR A 650 -22.84 -4.34 23.84
N LYS A 651 -21.81 -3.57 24.23
CA LYS A 651 -21.07 -2.71 23.27
C LYS A 651 -20.39 -3.54 22.17
N LYS A 652 -19.77 -4.68 22.49
CA LYS A 652 -19.18 -5.59 21.49
C LYS A 652 -20.25 -6.18 20.56
N SER A 653 -21.43 -6.53 21.08
CA SER A 653 -22.55 -6.99 20.27
C SER A 653 -23.03 -5.90 19.29
N LEU A 654 -23.27 -4.67 19.75
CA LEU A 654 -23.69 -3.55 18.87
C LEU A 654 -22.67 -3.14 17.81
N ILE A 655 -21.37 -3.39 18.03
CA ILE A 655 -20.35 -3.20 16.98
C ILE A 655 -20.53 -4.22 15.84
N ASN A 656 -21.05 -5.42 16.14
CA ASN A 656 -21.24 -6.50 15.17
C ASN A 656 -22.67 -6.56 14.59
N ARG A 657 -23.69 -6.09 15.33
CA ARG A 657 -25.08 -5.91 14.87
C ARG A 657 -25.64 -4.56 15.37
N PRO A 658 -25.37 -3.43 14.69
CA PRO A 658 -25.77 -2.11 15.18
C PRO A 658 -27.29 -1.90 15.29
N THR A 659 -28.08 -2.61 14.50
CA THR A 659 -29.55 -2.51 14.42
C THR A 659 -30.30 -3.19 15.56
N ASP A 660 -29.61 -3.88 16.47
CA ASP A 660 -30.22 -4.65 17.56
C ASP A 660 -30.82 -3.75 18.65
N GLU A 661 -32.15 -3.59 18.63
CA GLU A 661 -32.86 -2.79 19.64
C GLU A 661 -32.94 -3.46 21.03
N GLU A 662 -32.84 -4.78 21.15
CA GLU A 662 -32.83 -5.46 22.44
C GLU A 662 -31.48 -5.31 23.15
N THR A 663 -30.37 -5.47 22.42
CA THR A 663 -29.03 -5.15 22.93
C THR A 663 -28.93 -3.68 23.34
N ARG A 664 -29.48 -2.74 22.55
CA ARG A 664 -29.54 -1.31 22.91
C ARG A 664 -30.32 -1.09 24.22
N TYR A 665 -31.46 -1.75 24.39
CA TYR A 665 -32.26 -1.68 25.60
C TYR A 665 -31.54 -2.27 26.83
N ASN A 666 -30.96 -3.47 26.72
CA ASN A 666 -30.25 -4.12 27.82
C ASN A 666 -28.97 -3.35 28.22
N LEU A 667 -28.26 -2.73 27.26
CA LEU A 667 -27.16 -1.80 27.51
C LEU A 667 -27.61 -0.58 28.33
N ALA A 668 -28.70 0.08 27.94
CA ALA A 668 -29.24 1.24 28.65
C ALA A 668 -29.74 0.87 30.06
N TYR A 669 -30.38 -0.30 30.21
CA TYR A 669 -30.80 -0.82 31.50
C TYR A 669 -29.61 -1.08 32.43
N ALA A 670 -28.56 -1.76 31.95
CA ALA A 670 -27.34 -2.00 32.71
C ALA A 670 -26.68 -0.69 33.17
N GLN A 671 -26.56 0.30 32.28
CA GLN A 671 -26.05 1.64 32.63
C GLN A 671 -26.91 2.34 33.69
N SER A 672 -28.24 2.20 33.63
CA SER A 672 -29.15 2.75 34.65
C SER A 672 -28.93 2.12 36.04
N MET A 673 -28.58 0.83 36.09
CA MET A 673 -28.31 0.11 37.33
C MET A 673 -26.95 0.49 37.94
N ILE A 674 -25.91 0.72 37.13
CA ILE A 674 -24.63 1.32 37.60
C ILE A 674 -24.90 2.68 38.25
N LYS A 675 -25.72 3.54 37.61
CA LYS A 675 -26.07 4.87 38.15
C LYS A 675 -26.85 4.77 39.46
N LYS A 676 -27.78 3.81 39.59
CA LYS A 676 -28.48 3.52 40.86
C LYS A 676 -27.54 3.01 41.95
N LYS A 677 -26.52 2.19 41.60
CA LYS A 677 -25.53 1.66 42.56
C LYS A 677 -24.63 2.78 43.10
N LYS A 678 -24.10 3.65 42.22
CA LYS A 678 -23.30 4.82 42.64
C LYS A 678 -24.07 5.77 43.57
N ASN A 679 -25.34 6.06 43.27
CA ASN A 679 -26.19 6.91 44.11
C ASN A 679 -26.57 6.30 45.49
N LYS A 680 -26.16 5.06 45.80
CA LYS A 680 -26.33 4.43 47.12
C LYS A 680 -25.03 4.23 47.91
N GLY A 681 -23.87 4.63 47.36
CA GLY A 681 -22.55 4.40 47.96
C GLY A 681 -21.70 5.66 48.10
N GLY A 682 -22.32 6.80 48.42
CA GLY A 682 -21.66 8.11 48.51
C GLY A 682 -22.31 8.98 49.59
N GLY A 683 -22.12 8.60 50.86
CA GLY A 683 -22.75 9.23 52.01
C GLY A 683 -22.00 8.94 53.31
N GLY A 684 -20.76 9.43 53.41
CA GLY A 684 -19.90 9.29 54.58
C GLY A 684 -18.50 9.85 54.29
N GLY A 685 -18.11 10.91 54.99
CA GLY A 685 -16.80 11.56 54.83
C GLY A 685 -16.86 13.07 54.56
N LYS A 686 -16.53 13.85 55.60
CA LYS A 686 -15.97 15.22 55.57
C LYS A 686 -16.60 16.24 54.59
N ASN A 687 -17.54 17.05 55.08
CA ASN A 687 -17.23 18.44 55.47
C ASN A 687 -18.38 19.09 56.28
N LYS A 688 -18.06 19.43 57.54
CA LYS A 688 -18.81 20.36 58.43
C LYS A 688 -17.87 21.54 58.70
N LYS A 689 -18.44 22.75 58.87
CA LYS A 689 -17.74 24.05 58.97
C LYS A 689 -17.08 24.48 57.64
N ASN A 690 -17.04 25.76 57.26
CA ASN A 690 -17.85 26.90 57.71
C ASN A 690 -17.83 28.01 56.63
N GLN A 691 -18.99 28.50 56.20
CA GLN A 691 -19.14 29.86 55.66
C GLN A 691 -20.57 30.37 55.91
N LYS A 692 -20.71 31.19 56.97
CA LYS A 692 -21.62 32.34 57.13
C LYS A 692 -21.72 32.79 58.61
N LYS A 693 -20.61 33.29 59.14
CA LYS A 693 -20.61 34.61 59.81
C LYS A 693 -20.52 35.65 58.67
N ASN A 694 -21.09 36.85 58.72
CA ASN A 694 -21.73 37.63 59.79
C ASN A 694 -22.79 38.55 59.14
N GLN A 695 -23.75 39.21 59.80
CA GLN A 695 -24.43 39.03 61.12
C GLN A 695 -25.59 40.05 61.21
N LYS A 696 -26.47 39.92 62.23
CA LYS A 696 -27.26 41.03 62.87
C LYS A 696 -28.31 41.75 61.99
N LYS A 697 -29.44 42.29 62.47
CA LYS A 697 -30.25 42.31 63.73
C LYS A 697 -31.70 41.98 63.28
N LYS A 698 -32.76 41.72 64.04
CA LYS A 698 -33.21 41.33 65.41
C LYS A 698 -34.60 40.65 65.12
N GLY A 699 -35.33 39.92 65.95
CA GLY A 699 -35.31 39.58 67.37
C GLY A 699 -36.73 39.13 67.76
N GLN A 700 -36.86 37.92 68.32
CA GLN A 700 -37.97 37.38 69.14
C GLN A 700 -39.47 37.39 68.66
N ASN A 701 -40.07 36.20 68.80
CA ASN A 701 -41.32 35.90 69.55
C ASN A 701 -42.67 35.56 68.87
N LYS A 702 -43.41 34.72 69.62
CA LYS A 702 -44.86 34.40 69.64
C LYS A 702 -45.61 33.97 68.35
N LYS A 703 -45.68 32.63 68.22
CA LYS A 703 -46.90 31.78 68.32
C LYS A 703 -48.25 32.21 67.67
N LYS A 704 -48.89 31.14 67.16
CA LYS A 704 -50.34 30.79 67.17
C LYS A 704 -51.24 31.26 66.00
N ASN A 705 -51.76 30.22 65.35
CA ASN A 705 -53.18 30.01 65.02
C ASN A 705 -53.82 30.76 63.83
N GLN A 706 -54.91 30.26 63.22
CA GLN A 706 -55.43 28.87 63.01
C GLN A 706 -56.71 29.01 62.14
N LYS A 707 -57.26 27.89 61.68
CA LYS A 707 -58.64 27.71 61.15
C LYS A 707 -58.80 28.17 59.68
N LYS A 708 -59.60 27.48 58.85
CA LYS A 708 -60.32 26.20 59.06
C LYS A 708 -60.67 25.51 57.71
N ASN A 709 -60.54 24.17 57.71
CA ASN A 709 -61.51 23.20 57.14
C ASN A 709 -61.75 23.12 55.60
N GLN A 710 -62.27 22.02 55.04
CA GLN A 710 -62.67 20.69 55.58
C GLN A 710 -62.35 19.55 54.56
N LYS A 711 -61.90 18.34 54.99
CA LYS A 711 -62.59 17.01 55.02
C LYS A 711 -63.32 16.58 53.72
N LYS A 712 -63.47 15.31 53.31
CA LYS A 712 -63.22 13.91 53.82
C LYS A 712 -62.42 13.12 52.74
N ASN A 713 -61.66 12.02 52.91
CA ASN A 713 -61.10 11.23 54.03
C ASN A 713 -62.10 10.59 55.03
N PRO A 714 -62.35 9.24 54.97
CA PRO A 714 -61.62 8.29 55.87
C PRO A 714 -61.33 6.86 55.27
N GLN A 715 -60.24 6.16 55.67
CA GLN A 715 -60.15 4.95 56.57
C GLN A 715 -60.72 3.62 56.00
N LYS A 716 -60.41 2.38 56.43
CA LYS A 716 -59.62 1.71 57.53
C LYS A 716 -59.19 0.28 57.02
N ASN A 717 -58.70 -0.76 57.73
CA ASN A 717 -58.32 -0.98 59.14
C ASN A 717 -56.96 -1.72 59.33
N LYS A 718 -56.92 -2.96 59.85
CA LYS A 718 -55.79 -3.54 60.66
C LYS A 718 -55.86 -5.09 60.88
N GLN A 719 -54.83 -5.61 61.59
CA GLN A 719 -54.71 -6.91 62.30
C GLN A 719 -54.50 -8.18 61.44
N ASP A 720 -53.85 -9.26 61.92
CA ASP A 720 -52.61 -9.33 62.73
C ASP A 720 -51.91 -10.72 62.60
N GLN A 721 -50.82 -10.93 63.35
CA GLN A 721 -50.01 -12.15 63.54
C GLN A 721 -50.78 -13.50 63.55
N SER A 722 -50.26 -14.67 63.10
CA SER A 722 -48.92 -15.11 62.64
C SER A 722 -49.07 -16.32 61.64
N LYS A 723 -48.23 -17.37 61.42
CA LYS A 723 -46.98 -17.92 61.99
C LYS A 723 -46.19 -18.75 60.92
N ASN A 724 -44.92 -19.00 61.20
CA ASN A 724 -43.83 -19.78 60.54
C ASN A 724 -43.98 -20.67 59.25
N LYS A 725 -42.89 -20.60 58.43
CA LYS A 725 -42.24 -21.64 57.57
C LYS A 725 -43.01 -22.36 56.44
N GLN A 726 -43.01 -21.74 55.24
CA GLN A 726 -42.54 -22.39 53.99
C GLN A 726 -42.04 -21.31 53.00
N GLN A 727 -41.07 -21.63 52.14
CA GLN A 727 -40.38 -20.65 51.29
C GLN A 727 -41.22 -20.22 50.06
N LYS A 728 -41.98 -19.12 50.17
CA LYS A 728 -42.69 -18.50 49.04
C LYS A 728 -41.83 -17.47 48.28
N GLN A 729 -42.15 -17.32 47.00
CA GLN A 729 -41.34 -16.60 46.00
C GLN A 729 -41.34 -15.06 46.19
N PRO A 730 -40.22 -14.35 45.96
CA PRO A 730 -40.24 -12.90 45.82
C PRO A 730 -41.01 -12.44 44.57
N PRO A 731 -41.86 -11.40 44.64
CA PRO A 731 -42.82 -11.07 43.58
C PRO A 731 -42.19 -10.57 42.27
N PRO A 732 -42.90 -10.73 41.13
CA PRO A 732 -42.38 -10.38 39.81
C PRO A 732 -42.15 -8.86 39.66
N LYS A 733 -40.89 -8.47 39.49
CA LYS A 733 -40.50 -7.07 39.23
C LYS A 733 -41.09 -6.60 37.89
N ARG A 734 -42.07 -5.69 37.95
CA ARG A 734 -42.78 -5.09 36.80
C ARG A 734 -41.83 -4.81 35.62
N LYS A 735 -41.99 -5.58 34.52
CA LYS A 735 -41.44 -5.25 33.20
C LYS A 735 -42.17 -3.99 32.69
N LEU A 736 -41.45 -3.03 32.10
CA LEU A 736 -42.10 -1.90 31.41
C LEU A 736 -42.94 -2.41 30.23
N THR A 737 -44.15 -1.89 30.08
CA THR A 737 -45.06 -2.28 29.01
C THR A 737 -44.48 -1.90 27.63
N PRO A 738 -44.88 -2.57 26.53
CA PRO A 738 -44.35 -2.27 25.19
C PRO A 738 -44.54 -0.79 24.80
N GLN A 739 -45.67 -0.18 25.15
CA GLN A 739 -45.94 1.24 24.92
C GLN A 739 -44.99 2.16 25.70
N GLN A 740 -44.72 1.88 26.99
CA GLN A 740 -43.74 2.63 27.77
C GLN A 740 -42.32 2.50 27.19
N ARG A 741 -41.97 1.30 26.67
CA ARG A 741 -40.71 1.04 25.98
C ARG A 741 -40.59 1.84 24.67
N LYS A 742 -41.65 1.87 23.86
CA LYS A 742 -41.73 2.65 22.61
C LYS A 742 -41.62 4.15 22.87
N ARG A 743 -42.37 4.68 23.86
CA ARG A 743 -42.29 6.10 24.27
C ARG A 743 -40.90 6.49 24.76
N LEU A 744 -40.23 5.66 25.57
CA LEU A 744 -38.86 5.92 26.05
C LEU A 744 -37.83 5.91 24.90
N LEU A 745 -37.94 4.96 23.97
CA LEU A 745 -37.07 4.88 22.79
C LEU A 745 -37.25 6.09 21.86
N GLN A 746 -38.48 6.55 21.69
CA GLN A 746 -38.83 7.73 20.87
C GLN A 746 -38.33 9.03 21.52
N ALA A 747 -38.45 9.17 22.85
CA ALA A 747 -37.86 10.27 23.60
C ALA A 747 -36.33 10.33 23.44
N LEU A 748 -35.63 9.17 23.51
CA LEU A 748 -34.18 9.10 23.29
C LEU A 748 -33.79 9.46 21.84
N LYS A 749 -34.49 8.91 20.83
CA LYS A 749 -34.28 9.26 19.41
C LYS A 749 -34.49 10.77 19.16
N ASN A 750 -35.47 11.39 19.83
CA ASN A 750 -35.71 12.84 19.74
C ASN A 750 -34.66 13.66 20.50
N GLN A 751 -34.20 13.22 21.67
CA GLN A 751 -33.14 13.91 22.42
C GLN A 751 -31.81 13.89 21.65
N GLU A 752 -31.48 12.79 20.99
CA GLU A 752 -30.29 12.70 20.11
C GLU A 752 -30.42 13.66 18.91
N ARG A 753 -31.57 13.67 18.22
CA ARG A 753 -31.86 14.63 17.13
C ARG A 753 -31.73 16.09 17.59
N ASN A 754 -32.29 16.44 18.74
CA ASN A 754 -32.23 17.80 19.27
C ASN A 754 -30.81 18.19 19.70
N THR A 755 -30.02 17.24 20.20
CA THR A 755 -28.59 17.47 20.51
C THR A 755 -27.80 17.71 19.22
N ARG A 756 -28.02 16.89 18.18
CA ARG A 756 -27.41 17.10 16.85
C ARG A 756 -27.82 18.45 16.23
N LYS A 757 -29.08 18.88 16.38
CA LYS A 757 -29.54 20.21 15.94
C LYS A 757 -28.81 21.34 16.68
N LYS A 758 -28.72 21.28 18.02
CA LYS A 758 -28.00 22.30 18.82
C LYS A 758 -26.51 22.39 18.46
N VAL A 759 -25.84 21.25 18.24
CA VAL A 759 -24.43 21.21 17.81
C VAL A 759 -24.24 21.77 16.39
N LYS A 760 -25.19 21.57 15.46
CA LYS A 760 -25.16 22.23 14.14
C LYS A 760 -25.42 23.74 14.19
N ALA A 761 -26.11 24.25 15.22
CA ALA A 761 -26.53 25.65 15.31
C ALA A 761 -25.46 26.61 15.87
N GLN A 762 -24.43 26.10 16.56
CA GLN A 762 -23.35 26.92 17.12
C GLN A 762 -22.10 26.91 16.22
N LYS A 763 -22.04 27.83 15.24
CA LYS A 763 -20.77 28.28 14.66
C LYS A 763 -20.11 29.28 15.61
N ALA A 764 -18.82 29.11 15.92
CA ALA A 764 -18.07 30.03 16.78
C ALA A 764 -17.77 31.35 16.04
N LYS A 765 -17.91 32.49 16.72
CA LYS A 765 -17.69 33.84 16.17
C LYS A 765 -16.36 34.51 16.58
N LYS A 766 -15.57 33.91 17.48
CA LYS A 766 -14.26 34.43 17.94
C LYS A 766 -13.25 33.28 18.13
N LYS A 767 -11.96 33.60 18.04
CA LYS A 767 -10.81 32.68 18.25
C LYS A 767 -10.54 32.47 19.75
N GLY A 768 -9.95 31.32 20.13
CA GLY A 768 -9.52 31.03 21.50
C GLY A 768 -9.99 29.68 22.06
N SER A 769 -9.64 29.40 23.31
CA SER A 769 -10.00 28.16 24.02
C SER A 769 -11.25 28.39 24.87
N PHE A 770 -12.42 27.92 24.41
CA PHE A 770 -13.72 28.14 25.03
C PHE A 770 -14.16 26.92 25.83
N VAL A 771 -14.70 27.13 27.04
CA VAL A 771 -15.35 26.07 27.80
C VAL A 771 -16.86 26.15 27.55
N ILE A 772 -17.45 25.12 26.95
CA ILE A 772 -18.90 24.95 26.97
C ILE A 772 -19.30 24.57 28.39
N GLU A 773 -20.00 25.48 29.04
CA GLU A 773 -20.45 25.33 30.42
C GLU A 773 -21.45 24.18 30.61
N PRO A 774 -21.51 23.57 31.81
CA PRO A 774 -22.34 22.40 32.06
C PRO A 774 -23.85 22.61 31.80
N ALA A 775 -24.36 21.91 30.79
CA ALA A 775 -25.79 21.84 30.51
C ALA A 775 -26.53 21.32 31.75
N THR A 776 -27.40 22.17 32.31
CA THR A 776 -28.05 21.95 33.60
C THR A 776 -29.53 21.63 33.38
N ILE A 777 -30.01 20.52 33.95
CA ILE A 777 -31.44 20.14 33.93
C ILE A 777 -31.95 19.90 35.35
N LYS A 778 -33.02 20.61 35.74
CA LYS A 778 -33.79 20.31 36.95
C LYS A 778 -34.68 19.09 36.67
N PHE A 779 -34.49 18.00 37.40
CA PHE A 779 -35.38 16.83 37.34
C PHE A 779 -35.71 16.36 38.76
N LYS A 780 -37.00 16.32 39.09
CA LYS A 780 -37.51 16.04 40.45
C LYS A 780 -36.82 16.87 41.54
N GLY A 781 -36.87 18.19 41.39
CA GLY A 781 -36.37 19.17 42.37
C GLY A 781 -34.84 19.32 42.46
N LYS A 782 -34.04 18.42 41.87
CA LYS A 782 -32.56 18.53 41.89
C LYS A 782 -31.99 18.87 40.51
N SER A 783 -31.05 19.81 40.48
CA SER A 783 -30.30 20.17 39.27
C SER A 783 -29.19 19.17 38.99
N VAL A 784 -29.21 18.57 37.80
CA VAL A 784 -28.13 17.71 37.29
C VAL A 784 -27.39 18.48 36.21
N LYS A 785 -26.10 18.71 36.41
CA LYS A 785 -25.19 19.32 35.43
C LYS A 785 -24.50 18.24 34.58
N SER A 786 -24.15 18.56 33.34
CA SER A 786 -23.19 17.75 32.56
C SER A 786 -21.75 17.96 33.07
N ASN A 787 -20.78 17.34 32.41
CA ASN A 787 -19.40 17.84 32.49
C ASN A 787 -19.27 19.07 31.57
N PRO A 788 -18.36 20.02 31.87
CA PRO A 788 -17.97 21.05 30.91
C PRO A 788 -17.16 20.43 29.76
N ILE A 789 -17.15 21.08 28.59
CA ILE A 789 -16.37 20.63 27.42
C ILE A 789 -15.48 21.79 26.96
N LYS A 790 -14.17 21.66 27.13
CA LYS A 790 -13.18 22.61 26.58
C LYS A 790 -13.03 22.35 25.07
N ILE A 791 -13.19 23.39 24.27
CA ILE A 791 -13.11 23.41 22.81
C ILE A 791 -12.10 24.47 22.40
N GLU A 792 -11.17 24.11 21.52
CA GLU A 792 -10.12 24.99 21.04
C GLU A 792 -10.45 25.48 19.63
N VAL A 793 -10.69 26.77 19.48
CA VAL A 793 -10.96 27.44 18.20
C VAL A 793 -9.67 28.10 17.74
N LEU A 794 -8.90 27.33 16.98
CA LEU A 794 -7.67 27.76 16.30
C LEU A 794 -7.94 28.95 15.37
N PRO A 795 -6.95 29.82 15.11
CA PRO A 795 -7.07 30.84 14.06
C PRO A 795 -7.29 30.18 12.69
N ALA A 796 -8.04 30.86 11.82
CA ALA A 796 -8.27 30.40 10.45
C ALA A 796 -7.05 30.65 9.57
N SER A 797 -6.10 29.70 9.57
CA SER A 797 -4.98 29.68 8.63
C SER A 797 -5.50 29.42 7.21
N ALA A 798 -5.63 30.50 6.43
CA ALA A 798 -5.82 30.53 4.97
C ALA A 798 -6.64 29.37 4.37
N LEU A 799 -7.94 29.34 4.66
CA LEU A 799 -8.94 28.53 3.95
C LEU A 799 -10.09 29.45 3.53
N PRO A 800 -10.32 29.68 2.23
CA PRO A 800 -11.44 30.50 1.76
C PRO A 800 -12.78 30.01 2.30
N GLN A 801 -13.72 30.94 2.53
CA GLN A 801 -15.05 30.62 3.06
C GLN A 801 -16.01 30.05 1.99
N ASP A 802 -15.63 30.19 0.72
CA ASP A 802 -16.38 29.72 -0.44
C ASP A 802 -16.36 28.17 -0.52
N PRO A 803 -17.52 27.49 -0.53
CA PRO A 803 -17.61 26.05 -0.78
C PRO A 803 -17.03 25.62 -2.14
N ASP A 804 -17.00 26.51 -3.13
CA ASP A 804 -16.56 26.22 -4.48
C ASP A 804 -15.07 26.49 -4.76
N ASP A 805 -14.36 27.11 -3.82
CA ASP A 805 -12.92 27.35 -3.94
C ASP A 805 -12.10 26.03 -4.07
N PRO A 806 -11.15 25.94 -5.02
CA PRO A 806 -10.32 24.75 -5.20
C PRO A 806 -9.49 24.35 -3.97
N TYR A 807 -8.97 25.30 -3.18
CA TYR A 807 -8.19 25.02 -1.98
C TYR A 807 -9.09 24.47 -0.85
N TYR A 808 -10.28 25.02 -0.70
CA TYR A 808 -11.30 24.47 0.20
C TYR A 808 -11.70 23.05 -0.20
N LYS A 809 -12.03 22.81 -1.48
CA LYS A 809 -12.32 21.47 -2.05
C LYS A 809 -11.18 20.48 -1.81
N ALA A 810 -9.92 20.91 -2.02
CA ALA A 810 -8.73 20.10 -1.73
C ALA A 810 -8.69 19.66 -0.26
N SER A 811 -8.86 20.61 0.66
CA SER A 811 -8.70 20.39 2.12
C SER A 811 -9.69 19.38 2.71
N LYS A 812 -10.84 19.15 2.05
CA LYS A 812 -11.83 18.12 2.44
C LYS A 812 -11.57 16.79 1.74
N ALA A 813 -11.01 16.84 0.54
CA ALA A 813 -10.74 15.69 -0.30
C ALA A 813 -9.51 14.87 0.15
N VAL A 814 -8.56 15.46 0.87
CA VAL A 814 -7.29 14.79 1.25
C VAL A 814 -7.03 14.84 2.76
N PHE A 815 -6.66 13.70 3.36
CA PHE A 815 -6.20 13.61 4.76
C PHE A 815 -5.37 12.34 5.00
N MET A 816 -4.51 12.30 6.03
CA MET A 816 -3.71 11.12 6.38
C MET A 816 -4.12 10.45 7.70
N LYS A 817 -3.95 9.12 7.79
CA LYS A 817 -4.24 8.31 8.98
C LYS A 817 -3.19 7.26 9.30
N THR A 818 -2.75 7.27 10.55
CA THR A 818 -1.91 6.23 11.16
C THR A 818 -2.77 5.02 11.55
N ARG A 819 -2.59 3.89 10.85
CA ARG A 819 -3.12 2.57 11.22
C ARG A 819 -2.07 1.83 12.07
N ILE A 820 -2.49 1.20 13.17
CA ILE A 820 -1.61 0.45 14.09
C ILE A 820 -2.17 -0.96 14.25
N SER A 821 -1.34 -1.99 14.09
CA SER A 821 -1.79 -3.40 14.10
C SER A 821 -2.38 -3.86 15.44
N LYS A 822 -1.74 -3.49 16.55
CA LYS A 822 -2.16 -3.83 17.92
C LYS A 822 -1.96 -2.62 18.82
N GLN A 823 -3.01 -2.13 19.48
CA GLN A 823 -2.90 -1.00 20.42
C GLN A 823 -2.45 -1.42 21.84
N LYS A 824 -2.39 -2.73 22.11
CA LYS A 824 -1.92 -3.32 23.36
C LYS A 824 -0.97 -4.51 23.12
N PRO A 825 0.26 -4.26 22.65
CA PRO A 825 1.31 -5.27 22.64
C PRO A 825 1.88 -5.51 24.05
N TYR A 826 2.60 -6.61 24.22
CA TYR A 826 3.56 -6.77 25.32
C TYR A 826 4.90 -6.09 25.00
N VAL A 827 5.75 -5.85 26.00
CA VAL A 827 7.17 -5.50 25.77
C VAL A 827 7.82 -6.57 24.87
N GLY A 828 8.61 -6.17 23.89
CA GLY A 828 9.20 -7.07 22.89
C GLY A 828 8.23 -7.60 21.81
N GLU A 829 6.92 -7.42 21.94
CA GLU A 829 5.96 -7.85 20.92
C GLU A 829 5.89 -6.83 19.76
N GLY A 830 6.37 -7.24 18.58
CA GLY A 830 6.38 -6.41 17.39
C GLY A 830 4.99 -6.05 16.86
N ILE A 831 4.76 -4.75 16.66
CA ILE A 831 3.60 -4.19 15.96
C ILE A 831 4.03 -3.57 14.63
N TYR A 832 3.08 -3.32 13.73
CA TYR A 832 3.34 -2.51 12.53
C TYR A 832 2.45 -1.27 12.51
N VAL A 833 3.00 -0.19 11.96
CA VAL A 833 2.33 1.07 11.71
C VAL A 833 2.33 1.34 10.21
N GLU A 834 1.17 1.70 9.66
CA GLU A 834 0.98 2.12 8.26
C GLU A 834 0.43 3.55 8.25
N TYR A 835 1.12 4.49 7.60
CA TYR A 835 0.62 5.84 7.35
C TYR A 835 -0.09 5.84 6.00
N VAL A 836 -1.41 6.05 6.04
CA VAL A 836 -2.28 5.91 4.88
C VAL A 836 -2.88 7.25 4.53
N LEU A 837 -2.51 7.76 3.35
CA LEU A 837 -3.11 8.94 2.74
C LEU A 837 -4.45 8.54 2.11
N TYR A 838 -5.47 9.34 2.32
CA TYR A 838 -6.79 9.25 1.70
C TYR A 838 -6.96 10.47 0.81
N PHE A 839 -7.42 10.28 -0.43
CA PHE A 839 -7.62 11.33 -1.43
C PHE A 839 -8.80 11.03 -2.34
N ARG A 840 -9.52 12.06 -2.83
CA ARG A 840 -10.61 11.89 -3.83
C ARG A 840 -10.18 12.26 -5.25
N TYR A 841 -9.45 13.37 -5.39
CA TYR A 841 -8.92 13.88 -6.66
C TYR A 841 -7.52 13.32 -6.95
N PRO A 842 -7.05 13.29 -8.21
CA PRO A 842 -5.70 12.84 -8.54
C PRO A 842 -4.63 13.69 -7.84
N ILE A 843 -3.56 13.02 -7.42
CA ILE A 843 -2.36 13.64 -6.85
C ILE A 843 -1.34 13.79 -7.97
N SER A 844 -0.95 15.03 -8.26
CA SER A 844 0.02 15.39 -9.31
C SER A 844 1.46 15.21 -8.83
N ASN A 845 1.73 15.51 -7.55
CA ASN A 845 3.04 15.34 -6.90
C ASN A 845 2.87 15.22 -5.38
N TYR A 846 3.86 14.68 -4.67
CA TYR A 846 3.94 14.68 -3.20
C TYR A 846 5.38 14.80 -2.73
N ASN A 847 5.61 15.59 -1.67
CA ASN A 847 6.92 15.71 -1.03
C ASN A 847 6.83 15.36 0.47
N LEU A 848 7.90 14.78 1.01
CA LEU A 848 7.98 14.38 2.41
C LEU A 848 8.55 15.53 3.25
N GLN A 849 7.75 16.04 4.18
CA GLN A 849 8.17 17.12 5.09
C GLN A 849 8.75 16.58 6.41
N LYS A 850 8.07 15.62 7.05
CA LYS A 850 8.48 15.15 8.40
C LYS A 850 8.24 13.65 8.57
N MET A 851 9.34 12.93 8.78
CA MET A 851 9.31 11.54 9.24
C MET A 851 8.85 11.45 10.72
N PRO A 852 8.03 10.45 11.07
CA PRO A 852 7.58 10.23 12.44
C PRO A 852 8.71 9.64 13.30
N LYS A 853 8.85 10.11 14.54
CA LYS A 853 9.75 9.51 15.54
C LYS A 853 9.00 8.48 16.40
N TYR A 854 9.73 7.51 16.93
CA TYR A 854 9.16 6.35 17.64
C TYR A 854 9.80 6.16 19.03
N VAL A 855 9.65 7.17 19.90
CA VAL A 855 10.32 7.20 21.20
C VAL A 855 9.86 6.04 22.10
N GLY A 856 10.81 5.21 22.53
CA GLY A 856 10.57 3.99 23.32
C GLY A 856 10.32 2.72 22.50
N PHE A 857 10.41 2.79 21.16
CA PHE A 857 10.39 1.62 20.27
C PHE A 857 11.73 1.44 19.56
N TRP A 858 12.24 0.21 19.53
CA TRP A 858 13.11 -0.21 18.43
C TRP A 858 12.26 -0.21 17.17
N ASN A 859 12.76 0.32 16.06
CA ASN A 859 11.97 0.49 14.85
C ASN A 859 12.76 0.18 13.58
N GLN A 860 12.04 -0.31 12.57
CA GLN A 860 12.57 -0.60 11.25
C GLN A 860 11.57 -0.17 10.18
N GLN A 861 12.00 0.66 9.22
CA GLN A 861 11.16 1.02 8.08
C GLN A 861 11.08 -0.15 7.08
N ILE A 862 9.91 -0.30 6.44
CA ILE A 862 9.67 -1.30 5.40
C ILE A 862 9.63 -0.58 4.07
N ALA A 863 10.63 -0.81 3.22
CA ALA A 863 10.70 -0.21 1.89
C ALA A 863 9.48 -0.59 1.03
N ILE A 864 8.72 0.41 0.59
CA ILE A 864 7.57 0.26 -0.31
C ILE A 864 8.10 0.50 -1.72
N LYS A 865 8.24 -0.56 -2.54
CA LYS A 865 8.76 -0.44 -3.91
C LYS A 865 7.82 0.35 -4.84
N ASP A 866 6.52 0.06 -4.77
CA ASP A 866 5.48 0.75 -5.54
C ASP A 866 4.34 1.19 -4.61
N ILE A 867 3.93 2.46 -4.68
CA ILE A 867 2.78 2.98 -3.94
C ILE A 867 1.49 2.54 -4.64
N LYS A 868 0.87 1.46 -4.15
CA LYS A 868 -0.36 0.91 -4.74
C LYS A 868 -1.59 1.63 -4.21
N VAL A 869 -2.22 2.41 -5.08
CA VAL A 869 -3.50 3.08 -4.81
C VAL A 869 -4.63 2.05 -4.74
N THR A 870 -5.47 2.13 -3.71
CA THR A 870 -6.61 1.22 -3.51
C THR A 870 -7.82 1.99 -3.00
N GLN A 871 -9.01 1.74 -3.56
CA GLN A 871 -10.24 2.39 -3.12
C GLN A 871 -10.73 1.82 -1.77
N ALA A 872 -11.20 2.72 -0.90
CA ALA A 872 -11.78 2.38 0.39
C ALA A 872 -12.86 3.38 0.79
N GLU A 873 -13.99 2.87 1.29
CA GLU A 873 -15.04 3.71 1.85
C GLU A 873 -14.60 4.31 3.20
N TYR A 874 -14.92 5.58 3.41
CA TYR A 874 -14.75 6.26 4.68
C TYR A 874 -15.90 7.24 4.94
N ASN A 875 -16.53 7.14 6.11
CA ASN A 875 -17.69 7.93 6.53
C ASN A 875 -18.91 7.90 5.56
N GLY A 876 -18.99 6.90 4.68
CA GLY A 876 -20.03 6.78 3.65
C GLY A 876 -19.65 7.35 2.28
N GLU A 877 -18.45 7.92 2.13
CA GLU A 877 -17.89 8.39 0.86
C GLU A 877 -16.76 7.47 0.38
N GLN A 878 -16.52 7.41 -0.93
CA GLN A 878 -15.39 6.66 -1.50
C GLN A 878 -14.14 7.53 -1.58
N TYR A 879 -13.02 6.99 -1.11
CA TYR A 879 -11.69 7.60 -1.20
C TYR A 879 -10.71 6.63 -1.89
N ASN A 880 -9.81 7.17 -2.71
CA ASN A 880 -8.58 6.48 -3.06
C ASN A 880 -7.64 6.52 -1.84
N THR A 881 -6.91 5.43 -1.60
CA THR A 881 -5.97 5.34 -0.48
C THR A 881 -4.62 4.77 -0.88
N ALA A 882 -3.56 5.40 -0.38
CA ALA A 882 -2.16 5.03 -0.60
C ALA A 882 -1.45 4.83 0.73
N VAL A 883 -0.64 3.78 0.86
CA VAL A 883 0.24 3.59 2.02
C VAL A 883 1.55 4.31 1.72
N MET A 884 1.76 5.46 2.35
CA MET A 884 2.90 6.33 2.09
C MET A 884 4.16 5.89 2.85
N ALA A 885 3.99 5.37 4.06
CA ALA A 885 5.07 4.80 4.85
C ALA A 885 4.59 3.63 5.70
N LYS A 886 5.50 2.70 5.98
CA LYS A 886 5.25 1.55 6.84
C LYS A 886 6.48 1.23 7.69
N SER A 887 6.27 0.93 8.97
CA SER A 887 7.33 0.58 9.91
C SER A 887 6.92 -0.57 10.83
N ILE A 888 7.88 -1.40 11.22
CA ILE A 888 7.77 -2.31 12.36
C ILE A 888 8.25 -1.55 13.60
N LEU A 889 7.49 -1.59 14.68
CA LEU A 889 7.88 -1.05 15.99
C LEU A 889 7.87 -2.18 17.02
N VAL A 890 8.91 -2.28 17.84
CA VAL A 890 9.00 -3.22 18.95
C VAL A 890 9.16 -2.40 20.24
N PRO A 891 8.18 -2.41 21.16
CA PRO A 891 8.24 -1.58 22.36
C PRO A 891 9.30 -2.09 23.34
N GLN A 892 10.21 -1.21 23.78
CA GLN A 892 11.33 -1.58 24.65
C GLN A 892 11.03 -1.38 26.15
N ARG A 893 9.90 -0.74 26.49
CA ARG A 893 9.42 -0.58 27.88
C ARG A 893 7.89 -0.64 27.94
N ALA A 894 7.37 -0.98 29.12
CA ALA A 894 5.94 -1.00 29.40
C ALA A 894 5.35 0.43 29.50
N GLY A 895 4.01 0.52 29.53
CA GLY A 895 3.29 1.78 29.71
C GLY A 895 2.82 2.45 28.42
N ARG A 896 2.57 3.76 28.48
CA ARG A 896 2.01 4.53 27.35
C ARG A 896 3.13 5.09 26.48
N LEU A 897 3.36 4.46 25.33
CA LEU A 897 4.31 4.95 24.32
C LEU A 897 3.60 5.77 23.24
N GLU A 898 4.35 6.69 22.63
CA GLU A 898 3.87 7.63 21.62
C GLU A 898 4.32 7.22 20.22
N VAL A 899 3.42 7.39 19.25
CA VAL A 899 3.72 7.26 17.82
C VAL A 899 3.44 8.63 17.21
N ASP A 900 4.52 9.32 16.85
CA ASP A 900 4.45 10.71 16.38
C ASP A 900 3.71 10.85 15.05
N PRO A 901 3.23 12.06 14.73
CA PRO A 901 2.68 12.34 13.43
C PRO A 901 3.76 12.34 12.35
N MET A 902 3.30 12.14 11.13
CA MET A 902 4.04 12.27 9.87
C MET A 902 3.35 13.34 9.03
N SER A 903 4.11 14.15 8.27
CA SER A 903 3.57 15.15 7.33
C SER A 903 4.15 15.01 5.92
N PHE A 904 3.29 15.27 4.93
CA PHE A 904 3.62 15.41 3.52
C PHE A 904 3.06 16.74 2.99
N ASP A 905 3.68 17.29 1.97
CA ASP A 905 3.00 18.21 1.06
C ASP A 905 2.46 17.40 -0.13
N VAL A 906 1.24 17.69 -0.56
CA VAL A 906 0.51 16.93 -1.58
C VAL A 906 -0.11 17.90 -2.58
N VAL A 907 0.28 17.80 -3.85
CA VAL A 907 -0.27 18.59 -4.94
C VAL A 907 -1.45 17.84 -5.56
N VAL A 908 -2.62 18.46 -5.53
CA VAL A 908 -3.91 17.86 -5.92
C VAL A 908 -4.46 18.59 -7.14
N GLY A 909 -4.77 17.86 -8.21
CA GLY A 909 -5.39 18.42 -9.42
C GLY A 909 -6.91 18.49 -9.28
N ILE A 910 -7.50 19.68 -9.29
CA ILE A 910 -8.94 19.89 -9.06
C ILE A 910 -9.57 20.60 -10.26
N GLY A 911 -10.64 20.01 -10.80
CA GLY A 911 -11.45 20.66 -11.83
C GLY A 911 -12.10 21.94 -11.31
N THR A 912 -11.90 23.04 -12.02
CA THR A 912 -12.44 24.37 -11.70
C THR A 912 -13.94 24.50 -11.98
N GLY A 913 -14.51 23.56 -12.76
CA GLY A 913 -15.87 23.65 -13.29
C GLY A 913 -15.94 24.35 -14.65
N GLN A 914 -14.88 25.07 -15.04
CA GLN A 914 -14.72 25.59 -16.39
C GLN A 914 -14.23 24.50 -17.33
N TYR A 915 -14.61 24.62 -18.60
CA TYR A 915 -14.12 23.79 -19.70
C TYR A 915 -13.36 24.67 -20.69
N ASP A 916 -12.33 24.13 -21.33
CA ASP A 916 -11.67 24.82 -22.44
C ASP A 916 -12.55 24.80 -23.71
N TRP A 917 -12.11 25.49 -24.76
CA TRP A 917 -12.79 25.52 -26.07
C TRP A 917 -13.00 24.13 -26.68
N PHE A 918 -12.22 23.13 -26.27
CA PHE A 918 -12.27 21.75 -26.76
C PHE A 918 -13.10 20.82 -25.85
N GLY A 919 -13.73 21.34 -24.80
CA GLY A 919 -14.56 20.58 -23.87
C GLY A 919 -13.78 19.80 -22.80
N ASN A 920 -12.49 20.08 -22.58
CA ASN A 920 -11.74 19.48 -21.48
C ASN A 920 -11.96 20.28 -20.18
N PRO A 921 -12.18 19.62 -19.02
CA PRO A 921 -12.32 20.33 -17.75
C PRO A 921 -10.99 20.94 -17.31
N VAL A 922 -10.95 22.27 -17.17
CA VAL A 922 -9.76 23.01 -16.71
C VAL A 922 -9.46 22.65 -15.27
N THR A 923 -8.23 22.21 -14.98
CA THR A 923 -7.80 21.82 -13.63
C THR A 923 -6.80 22.80 -13.02
N LYS A 924 -7.00 23.14 -11.74
CA LYS A 924 -6.07 23.92 -10.93
C LYS A 924 -5.33 22.98 -9.99
N ASN A 925 -3.99 22.99 -10.04
CA ASN A 925 -3.16 22.28 -9.06
C ASN A 925 -3.16 23.05 -7.74
N VAL A 926 -3.36 22.35 -6.63
CA VAL A 926 -3.39 22.90 -5.27
C VAL A 926 -2.40 22.14 -4.39
N SER A 927 -1.41 22.84 -3.81
CA SER A 927 -0.54 22.25 -2.79
C SER A 927 -1.20 22.29 -1.40
N LEU A 928 -1.19 21.16 -0.70
CA LEU A 928 -1.67 21.02 0.68
C LEU A 928 -0.64 20.36 1.57
N GLN A 929 -0.38 20.93 2.74
CA GLN A 929 0.30 20.21 3.81
C GLN A 929 -0.69 19.29 4.54
N VAL A 930 -0.37 18.00 4.63
CA VAL A 930 -1.22 16.95 5.17
C VAL A 930 -0.50 16.19 6.28
N GLU A 931 -0.89 16.46 7.53
CA GLU A 931 -0.37 15.76 8.71
C GLU A 931 -1.32 14.63 9.18
N SER A 932 -0.73 13.56 9.71
CA SER A 932 -1.47 12.51 10.44
C SER A 932 -1.62 12.85 11.93
N LYS A 933 -2.61 12.26 12.62
CA LYS A 933 -2.81 12.55 14.06
C LYS A 933 -1.94 11.66 14.95
N LYS A 934 -1.16 12.27 15.83
CA LYS A 934 -0.36 11.59 16.89
C LYS A 934 -1.16 10.48 17.58
N ARG A 935 -0.53 9.33 17.80
CA ARG A 935 -1.16 8.12 18.35
C ARG A 935 -0.44 7.64 19.60
N PHE A 936 -1.09 6.74 20.32
CA PHE A 936 -0.57 6.10 21.52
C PHE A 936 -0.73 4.58 21.43
N VAL A 937 0.22 3.87 22.04
CA VAL A 937 0.22 2.42 22.24
C VAL A 937 0.33 2.17 23.75
N LEU A 938 -0.48 1.26 24.28
CA LEU A 938 -0.51 0.91 25.70
C LEU A 938 0.17 -0.45 25.88
N VAL A 939 1.47 -0.43 26.13
CA VAL A 939 2.32 -1.62 26.24
C VAL A 939 2.12 -2.29 27.61
N ASN A 940 1.81 -3.58 27.59
CA ASN A 940 1.72 -4.41 28.78
C ASN A 940 3.10 -5.00 29.16
N GLU A 941 3.34 -5.28 30.43
CA GLU A 941 4.51 -6.03 30.91
C GLU A 941 4.47 -7.50 30.47
N LEU A 942 5.64 -8.09 30.25
CA LEU A 942 5.77 -9.48 29.83
C LEU A 942 5.39 -10.44 30.97
N PRO A 943 4.57 -11.49 30.76
CA PRO A 943 4.37 -12.53 31.77
C PRO A 943 5.69 -13.26 32.06
N LEU A 944 6.08 -13.34 33.34
CA LEU A 944 7.39 -13.87 33.77
C LEU A 944 7.40 -15.40 34.02
N GLN A 945 6.24 -16.04 34.13
CA GLN A 945 6.16 -17.49 34.32
C GLN A 945 6.64 -18.23 33.06
N GLY A 946 7.58 -19.18 33.24
CA GLY A 946 8.15 -19.97 32.13
C GLY A 946 9.29 -19.30 31.36
N LYS A 947 9.83 -18.18 31.85
CA LYS A 947 11.02 -17.51 31.28
C LYS A 947 12.28 -18.42 31.41
N PRO A 948 13.01 -18.72 30.31
CA PRO A 948 14.33 -19.36 30.39
C PRO A 948 15.36 -18.50 31.13
N SER A 949 16.40 -19.12 31.69
CA SER A 949 17.54 -18.42 32.32
C SER A 949 18.14 -17.37 31.37
N ASP A 950 18.44 -17.79 30.15
CA ASP A 950 19.22 -17.05 29.15
C ASP A 950 18.36 -16.10 28.30
N PHE A 951 17.17 -15.74 28.78
CA PHE A 951 16.22 -14.90 28.04
C PHE A 951 16.74 -13.46 27.90
N ASN A 952 17.18 -13.14 26.68
CA ASN A 952 17.71 -11.83 26.28
C ASN A 952 16.66 -10.98 25.50
N GLY A 953 15.39 -11.03 25.89
CA GLY A 953 14.33 -10.17 25.32
C GLY A 953 13.64 -10.67 24.03
N ALA A 954 13.90 -11.90 23.60
CA ALA A 954 13.28 -12.49 22.42
C ALA A 954 11.86 -13.02 22.72
N VAL A 955 10.85 -12.45 22.05
CA VAL A 955 9.43 -12.76 22.23
C VAL A 955 8.84 -13.29 20.91
N GLY A 956 8.44 -14.57 20.91
CA GLY A 956 7.80 -15.23 19.77
C GLY A 956 7.95 -16.75 19.77
N ASP A 957 7.38 -17.38 18.75
CA ASP A 957 7.46 -18.83 18.52
C ASP A 957 8.73 -19.14 17.71
N PHE A 958 9.79 -19.65 18.35
CA PHE A 958 11.07 -19.92 17.71
C PHE A 958 11.46 -21.40 17.76
N LYS A 959 12.01 -21.90 16.65
CA LYS A 959 12.66 -23.20 16.52
C LYS A 959 14.14 -23.02 16.18
N LEU A 960 14.99 -23.41 17.13
CA LEU A 960 16.41 -23.61 16.95
C LEU A 960 16.66 -24.93 16.19
N ARG A 961 17.71 -24.97 15.39
CA ARG A 961 18.35 -26.20 14.89
C ARG A 961 19.86 -26.01 14.92
N LEU A 962 20.57 -27.02 15.41
CA LEU A 962 22.00 -27.18 15.21
C LEU A 962 22.22 -28.13 14.02
N LYS A 963 23.30 -27.92 13.28
CA LYS A 963 23.88 -28.88 12.35
C LYS A 963 25.40 -28.74 12.37
N THR A 964 26.10 -29.86 12.30
CA THR A 964 27.51 -29.93 11.89
C THR A 964 27.59 -30.43 10.44
N ASP A 965 28.76 -30.32 9.84
CA ASP A 965 29.16 -31.01 8.61
C ASP A 965 29.69 -32.43 8.90
N ALA A 966 30.47 -32.59 9.96
CA ALA A 966 30.96 -33.87 10.46
C ALA A 966 30.54 -34.14 11.93
N ASN A 967 30.58 -35.40 12.36
CA ASN A 967 30.45 -35.79 13.78
C ASN A 967 31.80 -36.22 14.39
N THR A 968 32.79 -36.47 13.55
CA THR A 968 34.16 -36.88 13.87
C THR A 968 35.08 -36.18 12.88
N VAL A 969 36.20 -35.61 13.35
CA VAL A 969 37.21 -34.90 12.56
C VAL A 969 38.59 -35.32 13.03
N LYS A 970 39.55 -35.41 12.12
CA LYS A 970 40.95 -35.70 12.42
C LYS A 970 41.67 -34.43 12.91
N THR A 971 42.85 -34.62 13.49
CA THR A 971 43.75 -33.51 13.83
C THR A 971 43.99 -32.63 12.60
N TYR A 972 43.91 -31.31 12.77
CA TYR A 972 43.99 -30.29 11.72
C TYR A 972 42.82 -30.21 10.72
N GLU A 973 41.75 -31.00 10.84
CA GLU A 973 40.52 -30.82 10.05
C GLU A 973 39.56 -29.81 10.71
N SER A 974 38.89 -28.97 9.90
CA SER A 974 37.98 -27.92 10.39
C SER A 974 36.52 -28.40 10.50
N LEU A 975 35.85 -28.13 11.63
CA LEU A 975 34.43 -28.43 11.86
C LEU A 975 33.51 -27.21 11.60
N GLN A 976 32.52 -27.31 10.71
CA GLN A 976 31.57 -26.22 10.44
C GLN A 976 30.25 -26.39 11.21
N VAL A 977 30.10 -25.61 12.29
CA VAL A 977 28.87 -25.58 13.12
C VAL A 977 27.86 -24.54 12.61
N LYS A 978 26.71 -25.01 12.14
CA LYS A 978 25.62 -24.18 11.59
C LYS A 978 24.41 -24.10 12.51
N VAL A 979 24.37 -23.06 13.33
CA VAL A 979 23.20 -22.68 14.13
C VAL A 979 22.15 -22.03 13.22
N THR A 980 20.89 -22.46 13.30
CA THR A 980 19.76 -21.87 12.57
C THR A 980 18.59 -21.59 13.50
N VAL A 981 18.24 -20.32 13.67
CA VAL A 981 17.01 -19.89 14.34
C VAL A 981 15.94 -19.56 13.30
N SER A 982 14.71 -20.05 13.51
CA SER A 982 13.59 -19.85 12.57
C SER A 982 12.27 -19.75 13.33
N GLY A 983 11.36 -18.84 12.99
CA GLY A 983 10.14 -18.66 13.77
C GLY A 983 9.32 -17.41 13.43
N VAL A 984 8.45 -17.00 14.36
CA VAL A 984 7.59 -15.82 14.27
C VAL A 984 7.69 -15.00 15.55
N GLY A 985 8.30 -13.81 15.48
CA GLY A 985 8.55 -12.93 16.63
C GLY A 985 9.55 -11.83 16.31
N ASN A 986 10.14 -11.19 17.32
CA ASN A 986 11.20 -10.18 17.16
C ASN A 986 12.59 -10.79 16.84
N LEU A 987 12.70 -11.67 15.83
CA LEU A 987 13.91 -12.47 15.56
C LEU A 987 15.23 -11.67 15.51
N GLY A 988 15.22 -10.41 15.05
CA GLY A 988 16.43 -9.56 15.03
C GLY A 988 17.00 -9.21 16.41
N GLN A 989 16.21 -9.35 17.48
CA GLN A 989 16.63 -9.20 18.88
C GLN A 989 17.03 -10.53 19.54
N ILE A 990 17.08 -11.64 18.81
CA ILE A 990 17.62 -12.90 19.34
C ILE A 990 19.14 -12.79 19.40
N ALA A 991 19.68 -12.75 20.61
CA ALA A 991 21.07 -13.11 20.86
C ALA A 991 21.25 -14.59 20.48
N MET A 992 22.20 -14.89 19.60
CA MET A 992 22.55 -16.28 19.31
C MET A 992 23.15 -16.94 20.57
N PRO A 993 22.79 -18.20 20.89
CA PRO A 993 23.43 -18.90 22.00
C PRO A 993 24.93 -19.01 21.75
N LYS A 994 25.74 -18.74 22.77
CA LYS A 994 27.19 -18.94 22.70
C LYS A 994 27.46 -20.44 22.57
N LEU A 995 28.23 -20.83 21.57
CA LEU A 995 28.72 -22.21 21.45
C LEU A 995 29.85 -22.40 22.47
N GLN A 996 29.70 -23.37 23.36
CA GLN A 996 30.81 -23.86 24.18
C GLN A 996 31.56 -24.92 23.34
N VAL A 997 32.90 -24.82 23.30
CA VAL A 997 33.77 -25.77 22.61
C VAL A 997 34.88 -26.24 23.58
N PRO A 998 35.42 -27.46 23.42
CA PRO A 998 36.58 -27.91 24.18
C PRO A 998 37.82 -27.04 23.91
N PRO A 999 38.81 -27.00 24.83
CA PRO A 999 40.06 -26.23 24.63
C PRO A 999 40.87 -26.62 23.38
N SER A 1000 40.63 -27.80 22.82
CA SER A 1000 41.27 -28.31 21.60
C SER A 1000 40.69 -27.78 20.28
N LEU A 1001 39.65 -26.93 20.31
CA LEU A 1001 39.04 -26.35 19.11
C LEU A 1001 39.07 -24.81 19.12
N GLU A 1002 39.83 -24.21 18.21
CA GLU A 1002 39.85 -22.75 18.01
C GLU A 1002 38.54 -22.27 17.36
N LEU A 1003 37.85 -21.31 18.00
CA LEU A 1003 36.54 -20.82 17.56
C LEU A 1003 36.62 -19.55 16.72
N TYR A 1004 36.53 -19.71 15.40
CA TYR A 1004 36.48 -18.61 14.44
C TYR A 1004 35.19 -17.77 14.55
N LYS A 1005 35.26 -16.48 14.20
CA LYS A 1005 34.11 -15.55 14.27
C LYS A 1005 32.96 -16.01 13.34
N PRO A 1006 31.72 -16.17 13.83
CA PRO A 1006 30.63 -16.80 13.07
C PRO A 1006 30.02 -15.90 11.99
N GLU A 1007 29.74 -16.47 10.82
CA GLU A 1007 29.08 -15.77 9.71
C GLU A 1007 27.55 -15.69 9.93
N ARG A 1008 27.04 -14.53 10.35
CA ARG A 1008 25.60 -14.30 10.56
C ARG A 1008 24.85 -14.06 9.24
N LYS A 1009 23.78 -14.83 8.99
CA LYS A 1009 22.88 -14.70 7.83
C LYS A 1009 21.42 -14.60 8.29
N GLU A 1010 20.71 -13.55 7.88
CA GLU A 1010 19.34 -13.27 8.35
C GLU A 1010 18.33 -13.19 7.20
N ASN A 1011 17.11 -13.68 7.41
CA ASN A 1011 16.05 -13.70 6.40
C ASN A 1011 14.68 -13.40 7.02
N PHE A 1012 14.29 -12.12 7.03
CA PHE A 1012 12.99 -11.69 7.55
C PHE A 1012 11.92 -11.70 6.46
N LYS A 1013 10.76 -12.32 6.72
CA LYS A 1013 9.60 -12.32 5.83
C LYS A 1013 8.36 -11.82 6.56
N ILE A 1014 7.83 -10.67 6.13
CA ILE A 1014 6.62 -10.09 6.71
C ILE A 1014 5.40 -10.81 6.12
N SER A 1015 4.98 -11.89 6.79
CA SER A 1015 3.68 -12.49 6.52
C SER A 1015 2.58 -11.52 6.93
N ARG A 1016 1.90 -10.91 5.94
CA ARG A 1016 0.51 -10.51 6.16
C ARG A 1016 -0.25 -11.81 6.42
N GLY A 1017 -0.99 -11.91 7.51
CA GLY A 1017 -1.88 -13.04 7.76
C GLY A 1017 -2.93 -13.13 6.65
N VAL A 1018 -2.66 -13.95 5.63
CA VAL A 1018 -3.54 -14.12 4.47
C VAL A 1018 -4.75 -14.94 4.90
N LEU A 1019 -5.80 -14.24 5.35
CA LEU A 1019 -7.14 -14.73 5.13
C LEU A 1019 -7.30 -14.97 3.62
N LEU A 1020 -7.85 -16.12 3.22
CA LEU A 1020 -7.99 -16.58 1.83
C LEU A 1020 -9.03 -15.80 1.00
N PHE A 1021 -9.13 -14.49 1.24
CA PHE A 1021 -10.01 -13.54 0.58
C PHE A 1021 -9.74 -13.38 -0.92
N PRO A 1022 -8.49 -13.43 -1.44
CA PRO A 1022 -8.27 -13.37 -2.89
C PRO A 1022 -8.92 -14.54 -3.63
N LEU A 1023 -8.86 -15.75 -3.07
CA LEU A 1023 -9.43 -16.94 -3.70
C LEU A 1023 -10.96 -16.94 -3.62
N THR A 1024 -11.56 -16.52 -2.49
CA THR A 1024 -13.02 -16.37 -2.40
C THR A 1024 -13.55 -15.23 -3.26
N VAL A 1025 -12.80 -14.13 -3.44
CA VAL A 1025 -13.16 -13.04 -4.37
C VAL A 1025 -12.96 -13.44 -5.82
N LEU A 1026 -11.94 -14.24 -6.16
CA LEU A 1026 -11.78 -14.79 -7.51
C LEU A 1026 -12.92 -15.75 -7.86
N VAL A 1027 -13.25 -16.68 -6.96
CA VAL A 1027 -14.41 -17.59 -7.12
C VAL A 1027 -15.71 -16.80 -7.14
N ALA A 1028 -15.89 -15.78 -6.30
CA ALA A 1028 -17.06 -14.91 -6.34
C ALA A 1028 -17.13 -14.04 -7.60
N ARG A 1029 -16.01 -13.67 -8.22
CA ARG A 1029 -15.98 -13.06 -9.57
C ARG A 1029 -16.33 -14.08 -10.65
N ILE A 1030 -15.80 -15.30 -10.62
CA ILE A 1030 -16.09 -16.34 -11.61
C ILE A 1030 -17.57 -16.78 -11.54
N VAL A 1031 -18.14 -16.89 -10.34
CA VAL A 1031 -19.57 -17.15 -10.10
C VAL A 1031 -20.43 -15.90 -10.37
N GLY A 1032 -19.92 -14.71 -10.05
CA GLY A 1032 -20.62 -13.43 -10.25
C GLY A 1032 -20.67 -12.96 -11.71
N LEU A 1033 -19.67 -13.30 -12.53
CA LEU A 1033 -19.67 -13.03 -13.97
C LEU A 1033 -20.69 -13.92 -14.71
N ARG A 1034 -21.03 -15.09 -14.17
CA ARG A 1034 -22.22 -15.88 -14.59
C ARG A 1034 -23.55 -15.31 -14.10
N LYS A 1035 -23.52 -14.24 -13.29
CA LYS A 1035 -24.68 -13.47 -12.81
C LYS A 1035 -24.62 -11.99 -13.23
N LYS A 1036 -24.09 -11.70 -14.42
CA LYS A 1036 -24.49 -10.46 -15.10
C LYS A 1036 -25.94 -10.61 -15.57
N ASP A 1037 -26.79 -9.69 -15.10
CA ASP A 1037 -28.22 -9.62 -15.39
C ASP A 1037 -28.45 -9.11 -16.82
N THR A 1038 -28.33 -10.01 -17.80
CA THR A 1038 -28.78 -9.77 -19.18
C THR A 1038 -30.29 -9.99 -19.32
N PRO A 1039 -30.96 -9.34 -20.30
CA PRO A 1039 -32.38 -9.57 -20.57
C PRO A 1039 -32.73 -11.06 -20.78
N GLN A 1040 -31.96 -11.82 -21.59
CA GLN A 1040 -32.21 -13.26 -21.74
C GLN A 1040 -32.10 -14.06 -20.44
N ASN A 1041 -31.18 -13.72 -19.52
CA ASN A 1041 -31.07 -14.42 -18.25
C ASN A 1041 -32.26 -14.12 -17.33
N ARG A 1042 -32.83 -12.91 -17.39
CA ARG A 1042 -34.04 -12.55 -16.66
C ARG A 1042 -35.27 -13.26 -17.24
N SER A 1043 -35.48 -13.26 -18.56
CA SER A 1043 -36.57 -14.04 -19.18
C SER A 1043 -36.46 -15.53 -18.83
N LYS A 1044 -35.29 -16.15 -19.02
CA LYS A 1044 -35.09 -17.57 -18.68
C LYS A 1044 -35.43 -17.90 -17.22
N ASN A 1045 -35.19 -16.98 -16.29
CA ASN A 1045 -35.60 -17.12 -14.89
C ASN A 1045 -37.10 -16.92 -14.69
N ALA A 1046 -37.75 -15.98 -15.41
CA ALA A 1046 -39.21 -15.82 -15.44
C ALA A 1046 -39.88 -17.10 -15.94
N ASP A 1047 -39.47 -17.59 -17.10
CA ASP A 1047 -39.98 -18.81 -17.74
C ASP A 1047 -39.74 -20.05 -16.87
N ALA A 1048 -38.63 -20.09 -16.11
CA ALA A 1048 -38.36 -21.14 -15.13
C ALA A 1048 -39.25 -21.05 -13.88
N LEU A 1049 -39.58 -19.84 -13.40
CA LEU A 1049 -40.55 -19.65 -12.31
C LEU A 1049 -41.97 -20.03 -12.75
N ALA A 1050 -42.41 -19.54 -13.91
CA ALA A 1050 -43.72 -19.86 -14.48
C ALA A 1050 -43.88 -21.38 -14.65
N ARG A 1051 -42.93 -22.06 -15.30
CA ARG A 1051 -42.93 -23.53 -15.43
C ARG A 1051 -42.85 -24.25 -14.08
N LYS A 1052 -42.21 -23.69 -13.05
CA LYS A 1052 -42.23 -24.26 -11.69
C LYS A 1052 -43.60 -24.15 -11.04
N TYR A 1053 -44.28 -23.01 -11.16
CA TYR A 1053 -45.62 -22.81 -10.61
C TYR A 1053 -46.68 -23.61 -11.37
N LEU A 1054 -46.64 -23.66 -12.71
CA LEU A 1054 -47.46 -24.58 -13.52
C LEU A 1054 -47.25 -26.05 -13.10
N ASN A 1055 -46.01 -26.52 -12.96
CA ASN A 1055 -45.72 -27.87 -12.45
C ASN A 1055 -46.11 -28.08 -10.98
N THR A 1056 -46.42 -27.01 -10.22
CA THR A 1056 -46.94 -27.10 -8.86
C THR A 1056 -48.47 -27.18 -8.88
N ALA A 1057 -49.14 -26.37 -9.72
CA ALA A 1057 -50.57 -26.47 -9.99
C ALA A 1057 -50.94 -27.86 -10.54
N ARG A 1058 -50.23 -28.36 -11.56
CA ARG A 1058 -50.45 -29.70 -12.14
C ARG A 1058 -50.36 -30.84 -11.10
N LYS A 1059 -49.51 -30.71 -10.08
CA LYS A 1059 -49.39 -31.68 -8.98
C LYS A 1059 -50.52 -31.57 -7.94
N LYS A 1060 -51.27 -30.48 -7.97
CA LYS A 1060 -52.37 -30.13 -7.07
C LYS A 1060 -53.71 -30.09 -7.79
N ILE A 1061 -53.83 -30.67 -8.99
CA ILE A 1061 -55.04 -30.57 -9.82
C ILE A 1061 -56.31 -31.12 -9.10
N ASN A 1062 -56.14 -32.09 -8.19
CA ASN A 1062 -57.20 -32.61 -7.32
C ASN A 1062 -57.43 -31.75 -6.04
N GLU A 1063 -56.55 -30.78 -5.73
CA GLU A 1063 -56.62 -29.89 -4.58
C GLU A 1063 -57.08 -28.48 -5.01
N LYS A 1064 -58.33 -28.35 -5.50
CA LYS A 1064 -58.87 -27.17 -6.23
C LYS A 1064 -58.35 -25.80 -5.74
N GLY A 1065 -58.53 -25.45 -4.46
CA GLY A 1065 -58.07 -24.16 -3.93
C GLY A 1065 -56.55 -23.94 -4.02
N ALA A 1066 -55.75 -24.99 -3.83
CA ALA A 1066 -54.29 -24.92 -3.93
C ALA A 1066 -53.76 -25.10 -5.38
N PHE A 1067 -54.60 -25.60 -6.30
CA PHE A 1067 -54.36 -25.51 -7.75
C PHE A 1067 -54.42 -24.05 -8.22
N TYR A 1068 -55.55 -23.36 -7.98
CA TYR A 1068 -55.75 -22.00 -8.47
C TYR A 1068 -54.77 -21.01 -7.82
N GLU A 1069 -54.52 -21.12 -6.51
CA GLU A 1069 -53.47 -20.34 -5.82
C GLU A 1069 -52.07 -20.53 -6.45
N ALA A 1070 -51.74 -21.73 -6.92
CA ALA A 1070 -50.47 -22.00 -7.59
C ALA A 1070 -50.44 -21.51 -9.05
N LEU A 1071 -51.58 -21.56 -9.75
CA LEU A 1071 -51.75 -21.11 -11.14
C LEU A 1071 -51.63 -19.59 -11.25
N GLU A 1072 -52.43 -18.88 -10.45
CA GLU A 1072 -52.45 -17.42 -10.25
C GLU A 1072 -51.05 -16.89 -9.88
N LYS A 1073 -50.37 -17.52 -8.91
CA LYS A 1073 -48.99 -17.18 -8.56
C LYS A 1073 -48.01 -17.44 -9.71
N GLY A 1074 -48.30 -18.35 -10.63
CA GLY A 1074 -47.56 -18.50 -11.88
C GLY A 1074 -47.73 -17.28 -12.80
N LEU A 1075 -48.97 -16.86 -13.04
CA LEU A 1075 -49.33 -15.74 -13.91
C LEU A 1075 -48.76 -14.40 -13.41
N TYR A 1076 -48.97 -14.06 -12.13
CA TYR A 1076 -48.44 -12.80 -11.56
C TYR A 1076 -46.90 -12.75 -11.53
N ASN A 1077 -46.22 -13.87 -11.24
CA ASN A 1077 -44.75 -13.90 -11.28
C ASN A 1077 -44.20 -13.85 -12.71
N TYR A 1078 -44.96 -14.31 -13.72
CA TYR A 1078 -44.62 -14.15 -15.12
C TYR A 1078 -44.69 -12.67 -15.55
N ILE A 1079 -45.81 -11.99 -15.29
CA ILE A 1079 -45.96 -10.54 -15.55
C ILE A 1079 -44.88 -9.72 -14.85
N LYS A 1080 -44.71 -9.86 -13.52
CA LYS A 1080 -43.69 -9.14 -12.74
C LYS A 1080 -42.30 -9.28 -13.36
N ALA A 1081 -41.93 -10.46 -13.84
CA ALA A 1081 -40.59 -10.73 -14.34
C ALA A 1081 -40.37 -10.30 -15.80
N LYS A 1082 -41.41 -10.29 -16.65
CA LYS A 1082 -41.35 -9.76 -18.03
C LYS A 1082 -41.45 -8.22 -18.06
N LEU A 1083 -42.48 -7.66 -17.41
CA LEU A 1083 -42.87 -6.25 -17.50
C LEU A 1083 -42.26 -5.35 -16.41
N ARG A 1084 -41.66 -5.93 -15.36
CA ARG A 1084 -40.91 -5.25 -14.26
C ARG A 1084 -41.75 -4.42 -13.26
N VAL A 1085 -43.07 -4.61 -13.24
CA VAL A 1085 -43.97 -4.04 -12.21
C VAL A 1085 -43.93 -4.83 -10.90
N ASP A 1086 -44.31 -4.21 -9.77
CA ASP A 1086 -44.58 -4.98 -8.56
C ASP A 1086 -45.98 -5.62 -8.62
N ILE A 1087 -46.23 -6.66 -7.82
CA ILE A 1087 -47.50 -7.41 -7.83
C ILE A 1087 -48.64 -6.52 -7.32
N ALA A 1088 -48.35 -5.54 -6.47
CA ALA A 1088 -49.31 -4.54 -6.01
C ALA A 1088 -49.76 -3.57 -7.12
N ASP A 1089 -49.01 -3.47 -8.22
CA ASP A 1089 -49.32 -2.56 -9.34
C ASP A 1089 -50.11 -3.28 -10.47
N ILE A 1090 -50.39 -4.58 -10.32
CA ILE A 1090 -51.09 -5.40 -11.32
C ILE A 1090 -52.58 -5.49 -10.96
N ASN A 1091 -53.41 -4.70 -11.63
CA ASN A 1091 -54.87 -4.85 -11.70
C ASN A 1091 -55.30 -5.12 -13.15
N LYS A 1092 -56.60 -5.29 -13.39
CA LYS A 1092 -57.16 -5.61 -14.72
C LYS A 1092 -56.88 -4.50 -15.74
N GLU A 1093 -57.00 -3.25 -15.30
CA GLU A 1093 -56.87 -2.05 -16.12
C GLU A 1093 -55.41 -1.84 -16.56
N ASN A 1094 -54.46 -1.94 -15.64
CA ASN A 1094 -53.03 -1.80 -15.94
C ASN A 1094 -52.51 -2.98 -16.79
N ILE A 1095 -53.09 -4.18 -16.70
CA ILE A 1095 -52.73 -5.30 -17.60
C ILE A 1095 -53.02 -4.92 -19.05
N GLN A 1096 -54.19 -4.36 -19.35
CA GLN A 1096 -54.55 -3.96 -20.72
C GLN A 1096 -53.57 -2.90 -21.23
N GLU A 1097 -53.36 -1.81 -20.47
CA GLU A 1097 -52.44 -0.73 -20.84
C GLU A 1097 -50.98 -1.23 -21.04
N MET A 1098 -50.50 -2.16 -20.21
CA MET A 1098 -49.17 -2.76 -20.33
C MET A 1098 -49.02 -3.70 -21.54
N PHE A 1099 -50.08 -4.42 -21.91
CA PHE A 1099 -50.07 -5.39 -23.01
C PHE A 1099 -50.22 -4.67 -24.37
N GLU A 1100 -51.05 -3.62 -24.44
CA GLU A 1100 -51.15 -2.73 -25.59
C GLU A 1100 -49.82 -2.00 -25.87
N LYS A 1101 -49.14 -1.50 -24.84
CA LYS A 1101 -47.75 -0.96 -24.92
C LYS A 1101 -46.68 -1.99 -25.33
N LYS A 1102 -47.08 -3.24 -25.61
CA LYS A 1102 -46.26 -4.33 -26.15
C LYS A 1102 -46.79 -4.95 -27.45
N GLY A 1103 -47.88 -4.41 -28.01
CA GLY A 1103 -48.48 -4.92 -29.24
C GLY A 1103 -49.10 -6.31 -29.12
N VAL A 1104 -49.40 -6.75 -27.88
CA VAL A 1104 -50.17 -7.99 -27.66
C VAL A 1104 -51.58 -7.78 -28.21
N SER A 1105 -52.17 -8.79 -28.85
CA SER A 1105 -53.54 -8.65 -29.37
C SER A 1105 -54.55 -8.45 -28.24
N LYS A 1106 -55.62 -7.70 -28.54
CA LYS A 1106 -56.73 -7.52 -27.59
C LYS A 1106 -57.32 -8.86 -27.13
N THR A 1107 -57.49 -9.81 -28.06
CA THR A 1107 -57.91 -11.19 -27.77
C THR A 1107 -57.01 -11.90 -26.75
N LEU A 1108 -55.68 -11.90 -26.92
CA LEU A 1108 -54.73 -12.50 -25.98
C LEU A 1108 -54.74 -11.83 -24.60
N THR A 1109 -55.06 -10.54 -24.58
CA THR A 1109 -55.14 -9.74 -23.36
C THR A 1109 -56.41 -10.07 -22.57
N ASP A 1110 -57.55 -10.13 -23.27
CA ASP A 1110 -58.85 -10.47 -22.69
C ASP A 1110 -58.90 -11.96 -22.26
N ASP A 1111 -58.32 -12.89 -23.02
CA ASP A 1111 -58.14 -14.30 -22.62
C ASP A 1111 -57.34 -14.43 -21.31
N PHE A 1112 -56.26 -13.66 -21.17
CA PHE A 1112 -55.41 -13.68 -19.97
C PHE A 1112 -56.12 -13.10 -18.75
N ILE A 1113 -56.92 -12.06 -18.95
CA ILE A 1113 -57.74 -11.44 -17.90
C ILE A 1113 -58.89 -12.36 -17.50
N ALA A 1114 -59.54 -13.05 -18.45
CA ALA A 1114 -60.56 -14.05 -18.18
C ALA A 1114 -60.00 -15.24 -17.37
N LEU A 1115 -58.78 -15.68 -17.67
CA LEU A 1115 -58.10 -16.72 -16.90
C LEU A 1115 -57.76 -16.28 -15.46
N LEU A 1116 -57.33 -15.03 -15.24
CA LEU A 1116 -57.16 -14.49 -13.88
C LEU A 1116 -58.49 -14.41 -13.14
N ALA A 1117 -59.54 -13.88 -13.78
CA ALA A 1117 -60.89 -13.82 -13.20
C ALA A 1117 -61.42 -15.23 -12.84
N ALA A 1118 -61.15 -16.25 -13.65
CA ALA A 1118 -61.48 -17.64 -13.32
C ALA A 1118 -60.70 -18.17 -12.09
N CYS A 1119 -59.43 -17.78 -11.90
CA CYS A 1119 -58.66 -18.13 -10.70
C CYS A 1119 -59.23 -17.49 -9.43
N ASP A 1120 -59.73 -16.25 -9.53
CA ASP A 1120 -60.39 -15.56 -8.41
C ASP A 1120 -61.79 -16.12 -8.11
N LEU A 1121 -62.60 -16.35 -9.14
CA LEU A 1121 -63.95 -16.90 -9.02
C LEU A 1121 -63.95 -18.31 -8.43
N ALA A 1122 -62.95 -19.13 -8.77
CA ALA A 1122 -62.75 -20.46 -8.19
C ALA A 1122 -62.44 -20.48 -6.67
N ARG A 1123 -62.28 -19.31 -6.02
CA ARG A 1123 -62.21 -19.18 -4.55
C ARG A 1123 -63.60 -19.14 -3.90
N TYR A 1124 -64.65 -18.83 -4.66
CA TYR A 1124 -65.99 -18.51 -4.15
C TYR A 1124 -67.11 -19.39 -4.72
N THR A 1125 -66.91 -20.01 -5.89
CA THR A 1125 -67.87 -20.93 -6.53
C THR A 1125 -67.30 -22.33 -6.72
N PRO A 1126 -68.10 -23.42 -6.61
CA PRO A 1126 -67.65 -24.77 -6.94
C PRO A 1126 -67.39 -24.91 -8.45
N VAL A 1127 -66.18 -25.36 -8.82
CA VAL A 1127 -65.76 -25.53 -10.22
C VAL A 1127 -65.56 -27.01 -10.56
N ASN A 1128 -65.98 -27.41 -11.77
CA ASN A 1128 -65.84 -28.78 -12.28
C ASN A 1128 -64.36 -29.15 -12.55
N GLU A 1129 -64.04 -30.44 -12.47
CA GLU A 1129 -62.65 -30.92 -12.62
C GLU A 1129 -62.15 -30.81 -14.06
N GLU A 1130 -63.03 -31.05 -15.03
CA GLU A 1130 -62.78 -30.84 -16.45
C GLU A 1130 -62.40 -29.38 -16.78
N ALA A 1131 -63.11 -28.40 -16.19
CA ALA A 1131 -62.76 -26.99 -16.31
C ALA A 1131 -61.39 -26.70 -15.68
N THR A 1132 -61.03 -27.37 -14.58
CA THR A 1132 -59.73 -27.21 -13.91
C THR A 1132 -58.57 -27.69 -14.81
N ALA A 1133 -58.77 -28.79 -15.55
CA ALA A 1133 -57.82 -29.22 -16.59
C ALA A 1133 -57.76 -28.21 -17.77
N LYS A 1134 -58.91 -27.74 -18.26
CA LYS A 1134 -59.00 -26.75 -19.34
C LYS A 1134 -58.22 -25.46 -19.01
N HIS A 1135 -58.43 -24.89 -17.81
CA HIS A 1135 -57.71 -23.70 -17.35
C HIS A 1135 -56.19 -23.92 -17.22
N TYR A 1136 -55.72 -25.13 -16.88
CA TYR A 1136 -54.28 -25.44 -16.85
C TYR A 1136 -53.64 -25.33 -18.24
N ASP A 1137 -54.25 -25.93 -19.26
CA ASP A 1137 -53.70 -25.89 -20.62
C ASP A 1137 -53.90 -24.52 -21.29
N THR A 1138 -54.99 -23.80 -21.01
CA THR A 1138 -55.13 -22.37 -21.39
C THR A 1138 -54.00 -21.52 -20.80
N ALA A 1139 -53.65 -21.68 -19.52
CA ALA A 1139 -52.55 -20.94 -18.90
C ALA A 1139 -51.18 -21.24 -19.56
N LYS A 1140 -50.95 -22.50 -19.90
CA LYS A 1140 -49.73 -22.97 -20.58
C LYS A 1140 -49.62 -22.41 -22.00
N ASP A 1141 -50.72 -22.38 -22.75
CA ASP A 1141 -50.79 -21.83 -24.11
C ASP A 1141 -50.65 -20.31 -24.12
N LEU A 1142 -51.35 -19.58 -23.24
CA LEU A 1142 -51.20 -18.12 -23.12
C LEU A 1142 -49.76 -17.71 -22.78
N ILE A 1143 -49.09 -18.40 -21.85
CA ILE A 1143 -47.68 -18.15 -21.53
C ILE A 1143 -46.75 -18.48 -22.72
N ALA A 1144 -47.12 -19.42 -23.60
CA ALA A 1144 -46.38 -19.71 -24.83
C ALA A 1144 -46.57 -18.61 -25.89
N LYS A 1145 -47.81 -18.16 -26.12
CA LYS A 1145 -48.15 -17.10 -27.08
C LYS A 1145 -47.61 -15.72 -26.65
N LEU A 1146 -47.79 -15.34 -25.38
CA LEU A 1146 -47.26 -14.08 -24.83
C LEU A 1146 -45.71 -14.01 -24.87
N ASN A 1147 -45.02 -15.15 -24.88
CA ASN A 1147 -43.57 -15.20 -25.06
C ASN A 1147 -43.09 -14.76 -26.46
N GLY A 1148 -43.99 -14.58 -27.43
CA GLY A 1148 -43.68 -13.92 -28.70
C GLY A 1148 -43.53 -12.39 -28.61
N TYR A 1149 -44.06 -11.77 -27.55
CA TYR A 1149 -44.20 -10.30 -27.41
C TYR A 1149 -43.26 -9.67 -26.35
N PHE A 1150 -42.53 -10.47 -25.56
CA PHE A 1150 -41.75 -10.00 -24.38
C PHE A 1150 -40.30 -10.52 -24.30
#